data_AF-A0A0Q5SD92-F1
#
_entry.id   AF-A0A0Q5SD92-F1
#
_cell.length_a   1.000
_cell.length_b   1.000
_cell.length_c   1.000
_cell.angle_alpha   90.00
_cell.angle_beta   90.00
_cell.angle_gamma   90.00
#
_symmetry.space_group_name_H-M   'P 1'
#
loop_
_entity.id
_entity.type
_entity.pdbx_description
1 polymer ?
#
loop_
_entity_poly.entity_id
_entity_poly.type
_entity_poly.pdbx_seq_one_letter_code
_entity_poly.pdbx_strand_id
1 'polypeptide(L)'
;MSDDRYLWWQNALASEFLKAQDGPLVVFIDDDVLRMIAPGMDDPAADLAQAVRDASSLTPGGYFSRVARARRAWTLHDRDAPPPVLPVLAITVLAATRMRSDGQVLSTNYYRRLAESIEPGANDMRVAQLKAEVGGTAFLDVVDMWCTLDEWIGEQDGRVGVSTIRSHERLTRIGYPQSQALLTRSDRAELTRFFDALSIGEVGLPDEKSMLRALEVWTSASSNRLGDTFMAALNSAETRGLIAAVVLACAAAWDGRVITKDGRRRIAIRLGIDLEEWTTTWLFPVQQGSSEPILLGGHLATEAPVSLVSNPPSSYYVSENAPAVSGDRLARGLRLQGAAYAAEFSKAEVIIFARDADTGGWSSTSGITPFETHLIAVAAAELSAVSRVLTAAAEKGWMARRQGARPLLAGFVLYEGVRFTDDAALQKALSDEPGLRALGVAPTLVPRARFVRGLPLDREFAHGHYLLGGEPDLLLPTDEEPNLVVLSLGGKEEIVTSNGFPFEMRRFPSPKGATEIIADGQKIIFTLLDESVVDATPKGTATLGWDKDGNLSAATSAPNVIGAVVSETFVAISVMCRRGRDETWLLLDGGAAQPVAEPTPPVFTNGAGFLFASQYFEAPAPEAAQWLAQRSGTNWYLSRLGPGDPQMVKAAFDVLATWARRPEPSGPTLWQMQLRLAHG
;
A
#
# COMPACT_ATOMS: atom_id res chain seq x y z
N MET A 1 23.35 -23.22 39.60
CA MET A 1 24.26 -23.06 38.44
C MET A 1 25.12 -21.87 38.76
N SER A 2 26.42 -22.07 39.01
CA SER A 2 27.40 -20.97 39.09
C SER A 2 28.24 -21.04 37.82
N ASP A 3 27.57 -20.91 36.68
CA ASP A 3 28.23 -20.91 35.38
C ASP A 3 27.97 -19.56 34.76
N ASP A 4 28.85 -18.62 35.09
CA ASP A 4 28.70 -17.20 34.78
C ASP A 4 28.51 -16.98 33.27
N ARG A 5 29.10 -17.85 32.44
CA ARG A 5 28.94 -17.84 30.98
C ARG A 5 27.52 -18.18 30.54
N TYR A 6 26.93 -19.24 31.09
CA TYR A 6 25.55 -19.62 30.74
C TYR A 6 24.55 -18.54 31.17
N LEU A 7 24.73 -17.98 32.37
CA LEU A 7 23.88 -16.91 32.87
C LEU A 7 24.03 -15.62 32.05
N TRP A 8 25.25 -15.30 31.62
CA TRP A 8 25.49 -14.17 30.73
C TRP A 8 24.71 -14.34 29.41
N TRP A 9 24.81 -15.50 28.75
CA TRP A 9 24.04 -15.78 27.53
C TRP A 9 22.53 -15.75 27.76
N GLN A 10 22.05 -16.30 28.88
CA GLN A 10 20.63 -16.23 29.23
C GLN A 10 20.14 -14.77 29.29
N ASN A 11 20.90 -13.89 29.95
CA ASN A 11 20.53 -12.48 30.09
C ASN A 11 20.67 -11.70 28.77
N ALA A 12 21.72 -11.97 27.99
CA ALA A 12 21.94 -11.34 26.70
C ALA A 12 20.81 -11.70 25.70
N LEU A 13 20.45 -12.98 25.62
CA LEU A 13 19.35 -13.45 24.78
C LEU A 13 17.99 -12.91 25.25
N ALA A 14 17.75 -12.87 26.57
CA ALA A 14 16.53 -12.28 27.11
C ALA A 14 16.41 -10.78 26.77
N SER A 15 17.51 -10.04 26.89
CA SER A 15 17.54 -8.59 26.59
C SER A 15 17.30 -8.30 25.11
N GLU A 16 17.74 -9.18 24.22
CA GLU A 16 17.53 -9.00 22.78
C GLU A 16 16.11 -9.38 22.35
N PHE A 17 15.64 -10.57 22.75
CA PHE A 17 14.41 -11.17 22.20
C PHE A 17 13.16 -10.97 23.06
N LEU A 18 13.32 -10.82 24.38
CA LEU A 18 12.21 -10.74 25.34
C LEU A 18 12.06 -9.33 25.93
N LYS A 19 12.50 -8.31 25.19
CA LYS A 19 12.25 -6.91 25.51
C LYS A 19 10.79 -6.53 25.28
N ALA A 20 10.36 -5.44 25.90
CA ALA A 20 9.01 -4.93 25.69
C ALA A 20 8.80 -4.52 24.23
N GLN A 21 7.81 -5.12 23.58
CA GLN A 21 7.50 -4.89 22.17
C GLN A 21 6.06 -5.30 21.85
N ASP A 22 5.46 -4.60 20.89
CA ASP A 22 4.23 -5.04 20.23
C ASP A 22 4.58 -6.03 19.11
N GLY A 23 3.63 -6.90 18.74
CA GLY A 23 3.80 -7.73 17.55
C GLY A 23 4.27 -9.17 17.81
N PRO A 24 4.61 -9.90 16.73
CA PRO A 24 5.11 -11.26 16.83
C PRO A 24 6.55 -11.35 17.37
N LEU A 25 6.76 -12.22 18.36
CA LEU A 25 8.07 -12.58 18.90
C LEU A 25 8.62 -13.80 18.16
N VAL A 26 9.72 -13.62 17.42
CA VAL A 26 10.46 -14.70 16.74
C VAL A 26 11.90 -14.72 17.25
N VAL A 27 12.34 -15.86 17.77
CA VAL A 27 13.70 -16.11 18.29
C VAL A 27 14.60 -16.61 17.15
N PHE A 28 14.80 -15.77 16.13
CA PHE A 28 15.67 -16.09 14.98
C PHE A 28 17.14 -15.87 15.35
N ILE A 29 17.99 -16.88 15.12
CA ILE A 29 19.41 -16.86 15.48
C ILE A 29 20.26 -17.46 14.36
N ASP A 30 21.19 -16.66 13.84
CA ASP A 30 22.28 -17.06 12.96
C ASP A 30 23.61 -16.47 13.46
N ASP A 31 24.69 -16.71 12.71
CA ASP A 31 26.03 -16.22 13.07
C ASP A 31 26.13 -14.68 13.09
N ASP A 32 25.33 -13.97 12.28
CA ASP A 32 25.33 -12.50 12.25
C ASP A 32 24.58 -11.92 13.46
N VAL A 33 23.45 -12.51 13.83
CA VAL A 33 22.68 -12.15 15.03
C VAL A 33 23.50 -12.39 16.29
N LEU A 34 24.22 -13.51 16.40
CA LEU A 34 25.08 -13.75 17.56
C LEU A 34 26.22 -12.73 17.67
N ARG A 35 26.81 -12.32 16.54
CA ARG A 35 27.79 -11.21 16.49
C ARG A 35 27.18 -9.87 16.91
N MET A 36 25.92 -9.62 16.61
CA MET A 36 25.22 -8.40 17.07
C MET A 36 24.92 -8.43 18.58
N ILE A 37 24.59 -9.59 19.15
CA ILE A 37 24.35 -9.75 20.60
C ILE A 37 25.66 -9.66 21.39
N ALA A 38 26.76 -10.14 20.82
CA ALA A 38 28.08 -10.18 21.46
C ALA A 38 29.18 -9.52 20.58
N PRO A 39 29.12 -8.20 20.30
CA PRO A 39 29.97 -7.54 19.31
C PRO A 39 31.47 -7.46 19.67
N GLY A 40 31.83 -7.76 20.93
CA GLY A 40 33.21 -7.78 21.41
C GLY A 40 33.82 -9.18 21.51
N MET A 41 33.13 -10.21 21.04
CA MET A 41 33.57 -11.61 21.14
C MET A 41 33.98 -12.12 19.77
N ASP A 42 35.17 -12.74 19.69
CA ASP A 42 35.75 -13.19 18.41
C ASP A 42 34.91 -14.29 17.73
N ASP A 43 34.43 -15.26 18.51
CA ASP A 43 33.52 -16.32 18.04
C ASP A 43 32.34 -16.51 19.03
N PRO A 44 31.27 -15.70 18.87
CA PRO A 44 30.06 -15.81 19.69
C PRO A 44 29.38 -17.18 19.63
N ALA A 45 29.44 -17.86 18.48
CA ALA A 45 28.82 -19.17 18.31
C ALA A 45 29.57 -20.24 19.10
N ALA A 46 30.91 -20.22 19.08
CA ALA A 46 31.72 -21.15 19.86
C ALA A 46 31.60 -20.92 21.37
N ASP A 47 31.50 -19.67 21.82
CA ASP A 47 31.29 -19.37 23.25
C ASP A 47 29.90 -19.77 23.74
N LEU A 48 28.84 -19.50 22.94
CA LEU A 48 27.49 -20.02 23.23
C LEU A 48 27.50 -21.55 23.32
N ALA A 49 28.18 -22.22 22.39
CA ALA A 49 28.35 -23.66 22.40
C ALA A 49 29.07 -24.14 23.65
N GLN A 50 30.14 -23.45 24.07
CA GLN A 50 30.84 -23.75 25.31
C GLN A 50 29.93 -23.59 26.54
N ALA A 51 29.11 -22.52 26.60
CA ALA A 51 28.15 -22.31 27.68
C ALA A 51 27.16 -23.48 27.80
N VAL A 52 26.64 -23.97 26.66
CA VAL A 52 25.73 -25.11 26.63
C VAL A 52 26.44 -26.41 27.05
N ARG A 53 27.69 -26.62 26.62
CA ARG A 53 28.50 -27.78 27.03
C ARG A 53 28.76 -27.76 28.54
N ASP A 54 29.14 -26.61 29.10
CA ASP A 54 29.42 -26.45 30.53
C ASP A 54 28.15 -26.70 31.39
N ALA A 55 26.99 -26.35 30.85
CA ALA A 55 25.67 -26.62 31.43
C ALA A 55 25.08 -28.01 31.11
N SER A 56 25.76 -28.85 30.32
CA SER A 56 25.29 -30.20 29.95
C SER A 56 25.52 -31.25 31.06
N SER A 57 24.95 -32.44 30.89
CA SER A 57 25.18 -33.60 31.76
C SER A 57 25.88 -34.72 31.01
N LEU A 58 26.80 -35.40 31.70
CA LEU A 58 27.46 -36.62 31.21
C LEU A 58 26.57 -37.88 31.38
N THR A 59 25.32 -37.73 31.83
CA THR A 59 24.40 -38.86 32.03
C THR A 59 23.91 -39.38 30.66
N PRO A 60 24.00 -40.69 30.38
CA PRO A 60 23.49 -41.28 29.14
C PRO A 60 22.02 -40.91 28.90
N GLY A 61 21.71 -40.39 27.70
CA GLY A 61 20.35 -40.01 27.31
C GLY A 61 19.80 -38.75 28.00
N GLY A 62 20.61 -38.04 28.79
CA GLY A 62 20.20 -36.87 29.59
C GLY A 62 21.08 -35.64 29.36
N TYR A 63 21.59 -35.43 28.14
CA TYR A 63 22.54 -34.34 27.83
C TYR A 63 22.08 -32.97 28.35
N PHE A 64 20.80 -32.64 28.22
CA PHE A 64 20.21 -31.36 28.69
C PHE A 64 19.58 -31.42 30.09
N SER A 65 19.71 -32.54 30.82
CA SER A 65 18.99 -32.79 32.07
C SER A 65 19.31 -31.80 33.20
N ARG A 66 20.51 -31.22 33.20
CA ARG A 66 20.91 -30.18 34.18
C ARG A 66 20.13 -28.89 33.96
N VAL A 67 19.97 -28.45 32.71
CA VAL A 67 19.13 -27.31 32.33
C VAL A 67 17.65 -27.65 32.56
N ALA A 68 17.21 -28.86 32.24
CA ALA A 68 15.84 -29.31 32.50
C ALA A 68 15.48 -29.29 34.00
N ARG A 69 16.46 -29.56 34.88
CA ARG A 69 16.30 -29.43 36.34
C ARG A 69 16.22 -27.96 36.77
N ALA A 70 17.04 -27.08 36.19
CA ALA A 70 16.99 -25.64 36.45
C ALA A 70 15.64 -25.05 36.03
N ARG A 71 15.11 -25.42 34.86
CA ARG A 71 13.75 -25.08 34.42
C ARG A 71 12.70 -25.54 35.43
N ARG A 72 12.73 -26.81 35.86
CA ARG A 72 11.76 -27.34 36.83
C ARG A 72 11.81 -26.60 38.17
N ALA A 73 12.99 -26.23 38.63
CA ALA A 73 13.13 -25.41 39.84
C ALA A 73 12.52 -24.01 39.62
N TRP A 74 12.81 -23.37 38.49
CA TRP A 74 12.21 -22.08 38.11
C TRP A 74 10.66 -22.13 38.08
N THR A 75 10.07 -23.21 37.55
CA THR A 75 8.60 -23.39 37.50
C THR A 75 7.94 -23.39 38.88
N LEU A 76 8.68 -23.71 39.94
CA LEU A 76 8.24 -23.74 41.34
C LEU A 76 8.46 -22.41 42.09
N HIS A 77 9.14 -21.45 41.47
CA HIS A 77 9.43 -20.13 42.03
C HIS A 77 8.64 -19.03 41.29
N ASP A 78 8.88 -17.78 41.67
CA ASP A 78 8.29 -16.62 41.01
C ASP A 78 8.77 -16.52 39.55
N ARG A 79 7.84 -16.29 38.62
CA ARG A 79 8.05 -16.40 37.17
C ARG A 79 8.22 -15.04 36.48
N ASP A 80 8.60 -14.02 37.25
CA ASP A 80 8.88 -12.67 36.74
C ASP A 80 10.00 -12.65 35.69
N ALA A 81 11.00 -13.53 35.85
CA ALA A 81 12.11 -13.68 34.91
C ALA A 81 11.84 -14.83 33.92
N PRO A 82 12.35 -14.75 32.67
CA PRO A 82 12.17 -15.81 31.69
C PRO A 82 12.82 -17.13 32.13
N PRO A 83 12.31 -18.28 31.64
CA PRO A 83 12.86 -19.58 31.99
C PRO A 83 14.35 -19.68 31.62
N PRO A 84 15.19 -20.33 32.45
CA PRO A 84 16.65 -20.41 32.25
C PRO A 84 17.02 -21.47 31.19
N VAL A 85 16.53 -21.28 29.97
CA VAL A 85 16.60 -22.24 28.87
C VAL A 85 17.13 -21.62 27.56
N LEU A 86 17.24 -20.29 27.50
CA LEU A 86 17.48 -19.56 26.26
C LEU A 86 18.79 -19.96 25.56
N PRO A 87 19.93 -20.20 26.23
CA PRO A 87 21.14 -20.66 25.54
C PRO A 87 20.98 -22.01 24.84
N VAL A 88 20.22 -22.95 25.43
CA VAL A 88 19.92 -24.25 24.80
C VAL A 88 18.95 -24.06 23.63
N LEU A 89 17.91 -23.23 23.78
CA LEU A 89 17.00 -22.96 22.68
C LEU A 89 17.74 -22.25 21.52
N ALA A 90 18.63 -21.32 21.85
CA ALA A 90 19.43 -20.58 20.88
C ALA A 90 20.30 -21.48 20.02
N ILE A 91 21.01 -22.44 20.62
CA ILE A 91 21.84 -23.37 19.84
C ILE A 91 20.99 -24.31 18.96
N THR A 92 19.76 -24.61 19.37
CA THR A 92 18.83 -25.41 18.57
C THR A 92 18.32 -24.65 17.34
N VAL A 93 18.12 -23.34 17.45
CA VAL A 93 17.79 -22.45 16.32
C VAL A 93 18.99 -22.24 15.41
N LEU A 94 20.19 -22.00 15.97
CA LEU A 94 21.43 -21.87 15.19
C LEU A 94 21.71 -23.11 14.34
N ALA A 95 21.47 -24.30 14.89
CA ALA A 95 21.56 -25.55 14.14
C ALA A 95 20.54 -25.61 12.98
N ALA A 96 19.32 -25.10 13.19
CA ALA A 96 18.28 -25.06 12.17
C ALA A 96 18.59 -24.03 11.06
N THR A 97 19.16 -22.86 11.39
CA THR A 97 19.57 -21.85 10.40
C THR A 97 20.74 -22.36 9.56
N ARG A 98 21.80 -22.89 10.18
CA ARG A 98 22.96 -23.48 9.47
C ARG A 98 22.58 -24.65 8.56
N MET A 99 21.63 -25.49 8.98
CA MET A 99 21.13 -26.60 8.15
C MET A 99 20.54 -26.11 6.82
N ARG A 100 19.90 -24.94 6.80
CA ARG A 100 19.27 -24.39 5.59
C ARG A 100 20.25 -23.74 4.65
N SER A 101 21.28 -23.06 5.17
CA SER A 101 22.31 -22.41 4.36
C SER A 101 23.06 -23.40 3.45
N ASP A 102 23.16 -24.67 3.86
CA ASP A 102 23.87 -25.72 3.14
C ASP A 102 23.02 -26.46 2.08
N GLY A 103 21.76 -26.05 1.86
CA GLY A 103 20.90 -26.56 0.78
C GLY A 103 20.41 -28.01 0.92
N GLN A 104 20.81 -28.75 1.95
CA GLN A 104 20.38 -30.13 2.21
C GLN A 104 19.38 -30.22 3.37
N VAL A 105 18.11 -29.95 3.07
CA VAL A 105 17.02 -29.99 4.04
C VAL A 105 16.46 -31.42 4.14
N LEU A 106 17.07 -32.26 4.98
CA LEU A 106 16.48 -33.51 5.46
C LEU A 106 16.44 -33.47 6.99
N SER A 107 15.34 -33.91 7.60
CA SER A 107 15.18 -34.00 9.07
C SER A 107 16.29 -34.79 9.78
N THR A 108 16.92 -35.75 9.10
CA THR A 108 18.08 -36.53 9.59
C THR A 108 19.38 -35.71 9.67
N ASN A 109 19.47 -34.59 8.97
CA ASN A 109 20.61 -33.67 8.98
C ASN A 109 20.57 -32.72 10.19
N TYR A 110 19.40 -32.46 10.76
CA TYR A 110 19.25 -31.51 11.87
C TYR A 110 20.12 -31.87 13.08
N TYR A 111 20.01 -33.09 13.61
CA TYR A 111 20.77 -33.50 14.79
C TYR A 111 22.27 -33.56 14.55
N ARG A 112 22.70 -33.78 13.30
CA ARG A 112 24.11 -33.65 12.93
C ARG A 112 24.55 -32.19 13.05
N ARG A 113 23.78 -31.24 12.51
CA ARG A 113 24.07 -29.80 12.64
C ARG A 113 24.01 -29.29 14.06
N LEU A 114 23.12 -29.86 14.88
CA LEU A 114 23.09 -29.57 16.31
C LEU A 114 24.37 -30.05 17.01
N ALA A 115 24.83 -31.27 16.71
CA ALA A 115 26.11 -31.77 17.24
C ALA A 115 27.31 -30.90 16.80
N GLU A 116 27.37 -30.52 15.52
CA GLU A 116 28.41 -29.63 14.98
C GLU A 116 28.34 -28.22 15.59
N SER A 117 27.14 -27.73 15.92
CA SER A 117 26.95 -26.43 16.59
C SER A 117 27.31 -26.49 18.07
N ILE A 118 27.02 -27.60 18.74
CA ILE A 118 27.39 -27.85 20.13
C ILE A 118 28.88 -28.08 20.30
N GLU A 119 29.59 -28.64 19.32
CA GLU A 119 31.04 -28.86 19.38
C GLU A 119 31.71 -28.50 18.04
N PRO A 120 31.92 -27.19 17.77
CA PRO A 120 32.56 -26.74 16.53
C PRO A 120 33.97 -27.32 16.38
N GLY A 121 34.29 -27.86 15.19
CA GLY A 121 35.59 -28.47 14.90
C GLY A 121 35.77 -29.90 15.44
N ALA A 122 34.73 -30.51 16.02
CA ALA A 122 34.74 -31.92 16.38
C ALA A 122 34.94 -32.82 15.15
N ASN A 123 35.67 -33.92 15.33
CA ASN A 123 35.82 -34.94 14.28
C ASN A 123 34.51 -35.72 14.05
N ASP A 124 34.42 -36.42 12.92
CA ASP A 124 33.20 -37.15 12.52
C ASP A 124 32.73 -38.17 13.57
N MET A 125 33.65 -38.82 14.27
CA MET A 125 33.33 -39.78 15.33
C MET A 125 32.64 -39.10 16.51
N ARG A 126 33.16 -37.94 16.94
CA ARG A 126 32.60 -37.16 18.04
C ARG A 126 31.26 -36.53 17.65
N VAL A 127 31.12 -36.03 16.43
CA VAL A 127 29.85 -35.53 15.89
C VAL A 127 28.80 -36.65 15.85
N ALA A 128 29.16 -37.85 15.42
CA ALA A 128 28.25 -39.01 15.41
C ALA A 128 27.81 -39.40 16.83
N GLN A 129 28.73 -39.39 17.80
CA GLN A 129 28.41 -39.64 19.21
C GLN A 129 27.44 -38.58 19.77
N LEU A 130 27.78 -37.30 19.63
CA LEU A 130 26.94 -36.19 20.09
C LEU A 130 25.56 -36.23 19.43
N LYS A 131 25.49 -36.51 18.13
CA LYS A 131 24.22 -36.67 17.40
C LYS A 131 23.33 -37.73 18.07
N ALA A 132 23.88 -38.86 18.49
CA ALA A 132 23.12 -39.89 19.20
C ALA A 132 22.69 -39.44 20.61
N GLU A 133 23.57 -38.74 21.33
CA GLU A 133 23.30 -38.19 22.67
C GLU A 133 22.16 -37.14 22.64
N VAL A 134 22.19 -36.22 21.68
CA VAL A 134 21.23 -35.11 21.58
C VAL A 134 19.98 -35.46 20.78
N GLY A 135 20.03 -36.43 19.86
CA GLY A 135 18.88 -36.84 19.04
C GLY A 135 17.94 -37.86 19.69
N GLY A 136 18.36 -38.46 20.80
CA GLY A 136 17.61 -39.46 21.56
C GLY A 136 16.54 -38.87 22.48
N THR A 137 16.40 -39.44 23.68
CA THR A 137 15.47 -38.96 24.72
C THR A 137 15.82 -37.59 25.26
N ALA A 138 17.10 -37.19 25.20
CA ALA A 138 17.56 -35.89 25.70
C ALA A 138 16.86 -34.72 25.01
N PHE A 139 16.43 -34.87 23.75
CA PHE A 139 15.73 -33.79 23.05
C PHE A 139 14.30 -33.55 23.56
N LEU A 140 13.70 -34.50 24.29
CA LEU A 140 12.40 -34.29 24.92
C LEU A 140 12.49 -33.18 25.98
N ASP A 141 13.61 -33.07 26.68
CA ASP A 141 13.87 -31.94 27.59
C ASP A 141 13.85 -30.61 26.83
N VAL A 142 14.35 -30.55 25.59
CA VAL A 142 14.37 -29.35 24.76
C VAL A 142 12.97 -28.98 24.27
N VAL A 143 12.15 -29.97 23.89
CA VAL A 143 10.73 -29.75 23.55
C VAL A 143 10.00 -29.12 24.72
N ASP A 144 10.18 -29.67 25.91
CA ASP A 144 9.66 -29.15 27.17
C ASP A 144 10.10 -27.70 27.44
N MET A 145 11.37 -27.36 27.13
CA MET A 145 11.88 -26.00 27.25
C MET A 145 11.19 -25.03 26.28
N TRP A 146 10.91 -25.45 25.05
CA TRP A 146 10.16 -24.65 24.07
C TRP A 146 8.72 -24.39 24.53
N CYS A 147 8.02 -25.43 24.99
CA CYS A 147 6.65 -25.28 25.52
C CYS A 147 6.62 -24.33 26.71
N THR A 148 7.58 -24.45 27.65
CA THR A 148 7.64 -23.55 28.80
C THR A 148 7.95 -22.10 28.40
N LEU A 149 8.77 -21.87 27.38
CA LEU A 149 9.00 -20.51 26.89
C LEU A 149 7.73 -19.94 26.24
N ASP A 150 7.03 -20.74 25.43
CA ASP A 150 5.76 -20.35 24.80
C ASP A 150 4.69 -19.98 25.83
N GLU A 151 4.50 -20.82 26.85
CA GLU A 151 3.62 -20.56 27.99
C GLU A 151 3.99 -19.27 28.71
N TRP A 152 5.28 -19.10 29.04
CA TRP A 152 5.75 -17.91 29.75
C TRP A 152 5.52 -16.62 28.95
N ILE A 153 5.75 -16.64 27.62
CA ILE A 153 5.44 -15.49 26.75
C ILE A 153 3.94 -15.17 26.80
N GLY A 154 3.08 -16.19 26.77
CA GLY A 154 1.63 -16.03 26.93
C GLY A 154 1.24 -15.42 28.28
N GLU A 155 1.91 -15.83 29.36
CA GLU A 155 1.71 -15.27 30.72
C GLU A 155 2.11 -13.79 30.83
N GLN A 156 2.89 -13.24 29.89
CA GLN A 156 3.28 -11.82 29.87
C GLN A 156 2.18 -10.87 29.35
N ASP A 157 1.03 -11.39 28.91
CA ASP A 157 -0.11 -10.60 28.40
C ASP A 157 0.30 -9.56 27.34
N GLY A 158 1.09 -10.02 26.35
CA GLY A 158 1.57 -9.20 25.24
C GLY A 158 2.73 -8.26 25.57
N ARG A 159 3.17 -8.14 26.83
CA ARG A 159 4.27 -7.23 27.24
C ARG A 159 5.55 -7.44 26.44
N VAL A 160 5.89 -8.67 26.08
CA VAL A 160 7.10 -9.03 25.31
C VAL A 160 6.78 -9.40 23.85
N GLY A 161 5.56 -9.14 23.40
CA GLY A 161 5.00 -9.60 22.13
C GLY A 161 4.26 -10.93 22.25
N VAL A 162 3.82 -11.46 21.11
CA VAL A 162 3.03 -12.69 21.00
C VAL A 162 3.89 -13.83 20.46
N SER A 163 3.80 -15.00 21.08
CA SER A 163 4.62 -16.14 20.68
C SER A 163 4.28 -16.69 19.28
N THR A 164 5.32 -16.85 18.47
CA THR A 164 5.29 -17.53 17.16
C THR A 164 5.84 -18.96 17.22
N ILE A 165 6.11 -19.49 18.42
CA ILE A 165 6.67 -20.83 18.61
C ILE A 165 5.63 -21.86 18.15
N ARG A 166 5.93 -22.61 17.09
CA ARG A 166 5.03 -23.62 16.54
C ARG A 166 5.76 -24.95 16.35
N SER A 167 5.03 -26.03 16.61
CA SER A 167 5.48 -27.37 16.24
C SER A 167 4.87 -27.78 14.90
N HIS A 168 5.46 -28.81 14.29
CA HIS A 168 4.97 -29.38 13.05
C HIS A 168 4.34 -30.74 13.31
N GLU A 169 3.24 -31.07 12.62
CA GLU A 169 2.48 -32.31 12.84
C GLU A 169 3.35 -33.58 12.73
N ARG A 170 4.33 -33.57 11.82
CA ARG A 170 5.25 -34.71 11.59
C ARG A 170 6.60 -34.55 12.26
N LEU A 171 7.06 -33.32 12.46
CA LEU A 171 8.39 -33.01 12.99
C LEU A 171 8.27 -32.47 14.42
N THR A 172 7.54 -33.17 15.28
CA THR A 172 7.12 -32.66 16.59
C THR A 172 8.28 -32.24 17.50
N ARG A 173 9.46 -32.85 17.34
CA ARG A 173 10.68 -32.47 18.07
C ARG A 173 11.37 -31.25 17.47
N ILE A 174 11.73 -31.34 16.19
CA ILE A 174 12.57 -30.33 15.53
C ILE A 174 11.77 -29.16 14.93
N GLY A 175 10.44 -29.25 14.92
CA GLY A 175 9.53 -28.25 14.39
C GLY A 175 9.62 -26.93 15.13
N TYR A 176 9.84 -26.96 16.45
CA TYR A 176 10.03 -25.76 17.26
C TYR A 176 11.23 -24.91 16.80
N PRO A 177 12.48 -25.40 16.82
CA PRO A 177 13.62 -24.62 16.34
C PRO A 177 13.52 -24.30 14.85
N GLN A 178 12.91 -25.19 14.05
CA GLN A 178 12.66 -24.88 12.64
C GLN A 178 11.67 -23.73 12.46
N SER A 179 10.62 -23.60 13.27
CA SER A 179 9.65 -22.50 13.17
C SER A 179 10.32 -21.14 13.36
N GLN A 180 11.28 -21.08 14.28
CA GLN A 180 12.01 -19.86 14.64
C GLN A 180 13.13 -19.51 13.66
N ALA A 181 13.64 -20.51 12.92
CA ALA A 181 14.67 -20.33 11.91
C ALA A 181 14.12 -20.12 10.48
N LEU A 182 12.79 -20.03 10.29
CA LEU A 182 12.17 -19.85 8.98
C LEU A 182 12.14 -18.39 8.51
N LEU A 183 11.98 -17.46 9.45
CA LEU A 183 11.82 -16.04 9.15
C LEU A 183 13.04 -15.24 9.58
N THR A 184 13.76 -14.66 8.62
CA THR A 184 14.81 -13.68 8.93
C THR A 184 14.18 -12.34 9.37
N ARG A 185 14.99 -11.43 9.90
CA ARG A 185 14.55 -10.05 10.18
C ARG A 185 14.02 -9.33 8.94
N SER A 186 14.64 -9.56 7.78
CA SER A 186 14.19 -8.99 6.52
C SER A 186 12.84 -9.56 6.09
N ASP A 187 12.65 -10.88 6.19
CA ASP A 187 11.38 -11.52 5.81
C ASP A 187 10.23 -11.02 6.67
N ARG A 188 10.45 -10.81 7.97
CA ARG A 188 9.43 -10.25 8.87
C ARG A 188 8.97 -8.86 8.45
N ALA A 189 9.90 -8.00 8.02
CA ALA A 189 9.56 -6.67 7.53
C ALA A 189 8.71 -6.75 6.25
N GLU A 190 9.10 -7.59 5.30
CA GLU A 190 8.33 -7.81 4.06
C GLU A 190 6.96 -8.44 4.34
N LEU A 191 6.84 -9.35 5.31
CA LEU A 191 5.54 -9.91 5.72
C LEU A 191 4.58 -8.84 6.23
N THR A 192 5.05 -7.79 6.91
CA THR A 192 4.14 -6.68 7.29
C THR A 192 3.57 -5.94 6.07
N ARG A 193 4.32 -5.84 4.97
CA ARG A 193 3.79 -5.29 3.70
C ARG A 193 2.75 -6.24 3.08
N PHE A 194 2.98 -7.54 3.19
CA PHE A 194 2.02 -8.54 2.74
C PHE A 194 0.71 -8.48 3.56
N PHE A 195 0.80 -8.35 4.88
CA PHE A 195 -0.38 -8.23 5.76
C PHE A 195 -1.18 -6.95 5.50
N ASP A 196 -0.50 -5.85 5.21
CA ASP A 196 -1.10 -4.59 4.77
C ASP A 196 -1.79 -4.73 3.40
N ALA A 197 -1.14 -5.39 2.43
CA ALA A 197 -1.73 -5.68 1.13
C ALA A 197 -2.96 -6.62 1.21
N LEU A 198 -3.05 -7.44 2.27
CA LEU A 198 -4.21 -8.27 2.60
C LEU A 198 -5.30 -7.54 3.37
N SER A 199 -5.03 -6.31 3.84
CA SER A 199 -5.92 -5.52 4.69
C SER A 199 -6.41 -6.30 5.92
N ILE A 200 -5.50 -7.06 6.57
CA ILE A 200 -5.85 -7.95 7.70
C ILE A 200 -6.52 -7.18 8.85
N GLY A 201 -6.10 -5.93 9.09
CA GLY A 201 -6.71 -5.09 10.13
C GLY A 201 -8.18 -4.71 9.87
N GLU A 202 -8.59 -4.66 8.60
CA GLU A 202 -9.97 -4.29 8.20
C GLU A 202 -10.85 -5.51 7.95
N VAL A 203 -10.31 -6.54 7.30
CA VAL A 203 -11.06 -7.70 6.79
C VAL A 203 -10.85 -8.96 7.65
N GLY A 204 -9.96 -8.90 8.64
CA GLY A 204 -9.62 -10.01 9.52
C GLY A 204 -8.66 -11.04 8.91
N LEU A 205 -8.31 -12.07 9.68
CA LEU A 205 -7.35 -13.11 9.26
C LEU A 205 -7.99 -14.12 8.28
N PRO A 206 -7.35 -14.40 7.14
CA PRO A 206 -7.68 -15.56 6.31
C PRO A 206 -7.39 -16.89 7.00
N ASP A 207 -8.02 -17.98 6.53
CA ASP A 207 -7.63 -19.34 6.91
C ASP A 207 -6.25 -19.72 6.33
N GLU A 208 -5.68 -20.83 6.79
CA GLU A 208 -4.34 -21.28 6.43
C GLU A 208 -4.13 -21.46 4.92
N LYS A 209 -5.11 -22.07 4.23
CA LYS A 209 -5.01 -22.34 2.80
C LYS A 209 -5.08 -21.03 2.02
N SER A 210 -6.00 -20.15 2.38
CA SER A 210 -6.13 -18.82 1.79
C SER A 210 -4.88 -17.96 2.01
N MET A 211 -4.30 -18.02 3.21
CA MET A 211 -3.07 -17.27 3.55
C MET A 211 -1.88 -17.72 2.70
N LEU A 212 -1.67 -19.03 2.54
CA LEU A 212 -0.59 -19.55 1.71
C LEU A 212 -0.78 -19.17 0.24
N ARG A 213 -2.00 -19.30 -0.29
CA ARG A 213 -2.29 -18.90 -1.67
C ARG A 213 -2.02 -17.42 -1.88
N ALA A 214 -2.53 -16.57 -0.98
CA ALA A 214 -2.29 -15.13 -1.01
C ALA A 214 -0.79 -14.78 -0.99
N LEU A 215 -0.01 -15.51 -0.19
CA LEU A 215 1.44 -15.31 -0.11
C LEU A 215 2.15 -15.71 -1.41
N GLU A 216 1.74 -16.79 -2.05
CA GLU A 216 2.26 -17.21 -3.36
C GLU A 216 1.95 -16.17 -4.43
N VAL A 217 0.71 -15.69 -4.48
CA VAL A 217 0.28 -14.60 -5.38
C VAL A 217 1.15 -13.36 -5.15
N TRP A 218 1.34 -12.97 -3.89
CA TRP A 218 2.04 -11.75 -3.56
C TRP A 218 3.53 -11.82 -3.87
N THR A 219 4.16 -12.98 -3.63
CA THR A 219 5.59 -13.22 -3.87
C THR A 219 5.95 -13.53 -5.33
N SER A 220 4.97 -13.75 -6.21
CA SER A 220 5.23 -13.90 -7.65
C SER A 220 5.82 -12.62 -8.25
N ALA A 221 5.37 -11.46 -7.77
CA ALA A 221 5.98 -10.19 -8.12
C ALA A 221 7.41 -10.11 -7.58
N SER A 222 8.36 -9.86 -8.47
CA SER A 222 9.78 -9.72 -8.15
C SER A 222 10.07 -8.64 -7.09
N SER A 223 9.23 -7.60 -6.99
CA SER A 223 9.31 -6.52 -6.00
C SER A 223 8.87 -6.92 -4.58
N ASN A 224 8.28 -8.09 -4.42
CA ASN A 224 7.75 -8.64 -3.17
C ASN A 224 8.43 -9.97 -2.79
N ARG A 225 9.48 -10.37 -3.50
CA ARG A 225 10.18 -11.62 -3.23
C ARG A 225 10.86 -11.59 -1.85
N LEU A 226 10.56 -12.62 -1.05
CA LEU A 226 11.19 -12.87 0.25
C LEU A 226 12.58 -13.51 0.08
N GLY A 227 13.32 -13.67 1.17
CA GLY A 227 14.64 -14.29 1.13
C GLY A 227 14.61 -15.69 0.50
N ASP A 228 15.69 -16.07 -0.20
CA ASP A 228 15.74 -17.35 -0.94
C ASP A 228 15.47 -18.56 -0.05
N THR A 229 15.93 -18.51 1.21
CA THR A 229 15.66 -19.54 2.20
C THR A 229 14.17 -19.68 2.52
N PHE A 230 13.46 -18.55 2.64
CA PHE A 230 12.02 -18.55 2.85
C PHE A 230 11.29 -19.10 1.62
N MET A 231 11.67 -18.64 0.42
CA MET A 231 11.08 -19.10 -0.83
C MET A 231 11.28 -20.61 -1.06
N ALA A 232 12.47 -21.13 -0.76
CA ALA A 232 12.74 -22.57 -0.83
C ALA A 232 11.85 -23.38 0.12
N ALA A 233 11.63 -22.84 1.33
CA ALA A 233 10.79 -23.50 2.32
C ALA A 233 9.29 -23.40 1.97
N LEU A 234 8.83 -22.30 1.36
CA LEU A 234 7.44 -22.12 0.88
C LEU A 234 7.07 -23.15 -0.20
N ASN A 235 8.03 -23.45 -1.08
CA ASN A 235 7.89 -24.41 -2.17
C ASN A 235 8.09 -25.88 -1.72
N SER A 236 8.52 -26.14 -0.49
CA SER A 236 8.77 -27.50 0.02
C SER A 236 7.55 -28.07 0.73
N ALA A 237 7.08 -29.23 0.28
CA ALA A 237 5.95 -29.93 0.90
C ALA A 237 6.18 -30.33 2.37
N GLU A 238 7.44 -30.48 2.81
CA GLU A 238 7.76 -30.84 4.20
C GLU A 238 7.65 -29.66 5.17
N THR A 239 7.97 -28.45 4.71
CA THR A 239 8.01 -27.22 5.55
C THR A 239 6.82 -26.30 5.33
N ARG A 240 6.00 -26.55 4.30
CA ARG A 240 4.86 -25.70 3.93
C ARG A 240 3.86 -25.49 5.07
N GLY A 241 3.44 -26.55 5.76
CA GLY A 241 2.52 -26.44 6.89
C GLY A 241 3.12 -25.65 8.06
N LEU A 242 4.42 -25.78 8.30
CA LEU A 242 5.12 -25.01 9.33
C LEU A 242 5.18 -23.52 8.98
N ILE A 243 5.46 -23.19 7.71
CA ILE A 243 5.41 -21.80 7.23
C ILE A 243 4.03 -21.21 7.41
N ALA A 244 2.99 -21.95 7.02
CA ALA A 244 1.62 -21.49 7.14
C ALA A 244 1.29 -21.12 8.59
N ALA A 245 1.61 -22.02 9.53
CA ALA A 245 1.41 -21.81 10.96
C ALA A 245 2.19 -20.59 11.48
N VAL A 246 3.44 -20.39 11.04
CA VAL A 246 4.28 -19.27 11.46
C VAL A 246 3.78 -17.94 10.86
N VAL A 247 3.43 -17.90 9.58
CA VAL A 247 2.90 -16.71 8.90
C VAL A 247 1.56 -16.30 9.50
N LEU A 248 0.67 -17.26 9.77
CA LEU A 248 -0.60 -17.01 10.48
C LEU A 248 -0.36 -16.46 11.89
N ALA A 249 0.58 -17.03 12.65
CA ALA A 249 0.94 -16.52 13.97
C ALA A 249 1.45 -15.07 13.90
N CYS A 250 2.31 -14.78 12.92
CA CYS A 250 2.80 -13.42 12.67
C CYS A 250 1.68 -12.46 12.30
N ALA A 251 0.75 -12.88 11.43
CA ALA A 251 -0.39 -12.08 11.01
C ALA A 251 -1.35 -11.81 12.17
N ALA A 252 -1.61 -12.82 13.01
CA ALA A 252 -2.51 -12.69 14.16
C ALA A 252 -1.95 -11.77 15.26
N ALA A 253 -0.62 -11.74 15.38
CA ALA A 253 0.08 -10.86 16.29
C ALA A 253 0.36 -9.47 15.70
N TRP A 254 0.09 -9.23 14.41
CA TRP A 254 0.49 -8.01 13.73
C TRP A 254 -0.25 -6.78 14.26
N ASP A 255 0.49 -5.71 14.55
CA ASP A 255 -0.03 -4.46 15.15
C ASP A 255 -0.63 -3.49 14.11
N GLY A 256 -0.80 -3.95 12.86
CA GLY A 256 -1.30 -3.14 11.74
C GLY A 256 -0.27 -2.18 11.16
N ARG A 257 1.01 -2.24 11.59
CA ARG A 257 2.04 -1.30 11.13
C ARG A 257 3.03 -1.98 10.19
N VAL A 258 3.31 -1.34 9.06
CA VAL A 258 4.35 -1.78 8.14
C VAL A 258 5.71 -1.33 8.67
N ILE A 259 6.65 -2.26 8.78
CA ILE A 259 8.02 -1.96 9.24
C ILE A 259 9.05 -2.18 8.14
N THR A 260 10.16 -1.47 8.25
CA THR A 260 11.37 -1.66 7.45
C THR A 260 12.26 -2.73 8.08
N LYS A 261 13.27 -3.20 7.31
CA LYS A 261 14.25 -4.21 7.78
C LYS A 261 14.98 -3.78 9.06
N ASP A 262 15.18 -2.47 9.22
CA ASP A 262 15.81 -1.88 10.40
C ASP A 262 14.86 -1.75 11.61
N GLY A 263 13.59 -2.13 11.47
CA GLY A 263 12.56 -2.08 12.52
C GLY A 263 11.83 -0.73 12.63
N ARG A 264 12.13 0.24 11.75
CA ARG A 264 11.40 1.53 11.72
C ARG A 264 10.07 1.37 11.01
N ARG A 265 9.05 2.15 11.40
CA ARG A 265 7.77 2.22 10.70
C ARG A 265 7.95 2.79 9.30
N ARG A 266 7.35 2.16 8.30
CA ARG A 266 7.49 2.54 6.89
C ARG A 266 6.40 3.52 6.47
N ILE A 267 6.79 4.61 5.84
CA ILE A 267 5.89 5.52 5.12
C ILE A 267 6.10 5.28 3.62
N ALA A 268 5.08 4.73 2.95
CA ALA A 268 5.12 4.51 1.51
C ALA A 268 4.88 5.83 0.77
N ILE A 269 5.97 6.49 0.36
CA ILE A 269 5.88 7.77 -0.36
C ILE A 269 5.15 7.52 -1.68
N ARG A 270 4.27 8.45 -2.06
CA ARG A 270 3.63 8.50 -3.38
C ARG A 270 4.10 9.74 -4.13
N LEU A 271 4.05 9.69 -5.45
CA LEU A 271 4.26 10.84 -6.31
C LEU A 271 2.90 11.45 -6.69
N GLY A 272 2.71 12.72 -6.38
CA GLY A 272 1.56 13.52 -6.78
C GLY A 272 1.87 14.33 -8.04
N ILE A 273 0.93 14.37 -8.97
CA ILE A 273 0.95 15.25 -10.15
C ILE A 273 -0.33 16.06 -10.18
N ASP A 274 -0.17 17.36 -10.27
CA ASP A 274 -1.24 18.27 -10.61
C ASP A 274 -1.03 18.77 -12.05
N LEU A 275 -1.84 18.26 -12.99
CA LEU A 275 -1.81 18.67 -14.40
C LEU A 275 -2.40 20.08 -14.61
N GLU A 276 -3.10 20.59 -13.59
CA GLU A 276 -3.82 21.85 -13.57
C GLU A 276 -2.85 22.98 -13.22
N GLU A 277 -2.22 22.86 -12.05
CA GLU A 277 -1.17 23.76 -11.55
C GLU A 277 0.19 23.50 -12.20
N TRP A 278 0.32 22.40 -12.94
CA TRP A 278 1.55 21.95 -13.55
C TRP A 278 2.68 21.76 -12.52
N THR A 279 2.35 21.09 -11.41
CA THR A 279 3.28 20.81 -10.30
C THR A 279 3.41 19.32 -10.00
N THR A 280 4.53 18.97 -9.36
CA THR A 280 4.79 17.62 -8.84
C THR A 280 5.21 17.71 -7.39
N THR A 281 4.75 16.76 -6.57
CA THR A 281 5.02 16.76 -5.14
C THR A 281 5.18 15.33 -4.59
N TRP A 282 5.90 15.20 -3.48
CA TRP A 282 5.91 13.97 -2.72
C TRP A 282 4.74 13.96 -1.74
N LEU A 283 3.93 12.91 -1.81
CA LEU A 283 2.80 12.69 -0.93
C LEU A 283 3.22 11.67 0.14
N PHE A 284 3.00 12.02 1.40
CA PHE A 284 3.36 11.20 2.57
C PHE A 284 2.09 10.75 3.28
N PRO A 285 1.59 9.51 3.06
CA PRO A 285 0.36 9.05 3.69
C PRO A 285 0.45 9.06 5.23
N VAL A 286 -0.60 9.59 5.87
CA VAL A 286 -0.71 9.62 7.34
C VAL A 286 -0.72 8.21 7.90
N GLN A 287 0.02 8.00 8.98
CA GLN A 287 0.07 6.72 9.69
C GLN A 287 -0.86 6.80 10.90
N GLN A 288 -1.69 5.77 11.12
CA GLN A 288 -2.59 5.73 12.28
C GLN A 288 -1.81 5.86 13.60
N GLY A 289 -2.31 6.71 14.50
CA GLY A 289 -1.75 6.90 15.85
C GLY A 289 -0.54 7.85 15.96
N SER A 290 -0.21 8.63 14.92
CA SER A 290 0.83 9.67 14.99
C SER A 290 0.21 11.07 15.08
N SER A 291 0.22 11.67 16.28
CA SER A 291 -0.16 13.08 16.47
C SER A 291 1.04 14.03 16.48
N GLU A 292 2.24 13.52 16.76
CA GLU A 292 3.46 14.31 16.82
C GLU A 292 4.10 14.51 15.44
N PRO A 293 4.78 15.64 15.20
CA PRO A 293 5.56 15.86 13.99
C PRO A 293 6.63 14.78 13.80
N ILE A 294 6.71 14.22 12.58
CA ILE A 294 7.74 13.24 12.23
C ILE A 294 8.92 13.96 11.58
N LEU A 295 10.13 13.76 12.11
CA LEU A 295 11.36 14.29 11.54
C LEU A 295 12.12 13.19 10.81
N LEU A 296 12.43 13.43 9.53
CA LEU A 296 13.17 12.51 8.68
C LEU A 296 14.43 13.21 8.13
N GLY A 297 15.60 12.58 8.31
CA GLY A 297 16.84 13.03 7.71
C GLY A 297 16.82 12.84 6.18
N GLY A 298 17.39 13.82 5.47
CA GLY A 298 17.65 13.74 4.04
C GLY A 298 18.68 12.67 3.68
N HIS A 299 18.80 12.36 2.39
CA HIS A 299 19.75 11.34 1.91
C HIS A 299 21.20 11.84 2.04
N LEU A 300 21.42 13.16 1.97
CA LEU A 300 22.71 13.78 2.19
C LEU A 300 22.72 14.45 3.56
N ALA A 301 23.82 14.31 4.31
CA ALA A 301 24.01 14.97 5.61
C ALA A 301 23.90 16.51 5.56
N THR A 302 23.94 17.08 4.36
CA THR A 302 23.82 18.52 4.08
C THR A 302 22.38 18.97 3.81
N GLU A 303 21.43 18.07 3.59
CA GLU A 303 20.03 18.41 3.36
C GLU A 303 19.33 18.69 4.70
N ALA A 304 18.47 19.72 4.71
CA ALA A 304 17.62 20.00 5.87
C ALA A 304 16.69 18.80 6.15
N PRO A 305 16.39 18.50 7.43
CA PRO A 305 15.45 17.43 7.76
C PRO A 305 14.05 17.78 7.23
N VAL A 306 13.37 16.75 6.73
CA VAL A 306 11.97 16.84 6.31
C VAL A 306 11.09 16.71 7.55
N SER A 307 10.21 17.68 7.77
CA SER A 307 9.21 17.63 8.84
C SER A 307 7.85 17.26 8.25
N LEU A 308 7.18 16.28 8.83
CA LEU A 308 5.84 15.85 8.46
C LEU A 308 4.86 16.16 9.58
N VAL A 309 3.84 16.96 9.29
CA VAL A 309 2.80 17.37 10.24
C VAL A 309 1.44 16.91 9.75
N SER A 310 0.65 16.30 10.63
CA SER A 310 -0.70 15.86 10.28
C SER A 310 -1.60 17.07 10.04
N ASN A 311 -2.39 17.05 8.98
CA ASN A 311 -3.34 18.11 8.65
C ASN A 311 -4.73 17.53 8.33
N PRO A 312 -5.48 17.04 9.33
CA PRO A 312 -6.83 16.55 9.12
C PRO A 312 -7.72 17.64 8.48
N PRO A 313 -8.61 17.30 7.52
CA PRO A 313 -9.03 15.94 7.17
C PRO A 313 -8.17 15.22 6.13
N SER A 314 -7.02 15.79 5.70
CA SER A 314 -6.19 15.17 4.68
C SER A 314 -5.62 13.83 5.12
N SER A 315 -5.59 12.89 4.18
CA SER A 315 -4.94 11.59 4.29
C SER A 315 -3.41 11.65 4.13
N TYR A 316 -2.86 12.84 3.85
CA TYR A 316 -1.43 13.08 3.68
C TYR A 316 -0.88 14.05 4.74
N TYR A 317 0.36 13.83 5.16
CA TYR A 317 1.08 14.81 5.96
C TYR A 317 1.42 16.04 5.11
N VAL A 318 1.36 17.21 5.73
CA VAL A 318 2.00 18.41 5.20
C VAL A 318 3.51 18.24 5.42
N SER A 319 4.28 18.43 4.36
CA SER A 319 5.73 18.26 4.39
C SER A 319 6.47 19.58 4.24
N GLU A 320 7.39 19.85 5.15
CA GLU A 320 8.31 20.99 5.07
C GLU A 320 9.71 20.50 4.68
N ASN A 321 10.39 21.25 3.81
CA ASN A 321 11.71 20.90 3.26
C ASN A 321 11.75 19.56 2.50
N ALA A 322 10.60 19.03 2.10
CA ALA A 322 10.55 17.87 1.23
C ALA A 322 11.32 18.17 -0.06
N PRO A 323 12.17 17.25 -0.50
CA PRO A 323 13.16 17.61 -1.48
C PRO A 323 12.53 17.50 -2.88
N ALA A 324 12.83 18.43 -3.80
CA ALA A 324 12.12 18.52 -5.09
C ALA A 324 12.08 17.20 -5.88
N VAL A 325 10.96 16.94 -6.58
CA VAL A 325 10.83 15.79 -7.48
C VAL A 325 11.80 15.97 -8.66
N SER A 326 12.59 14.95 -8.97
CA SER A 326 13.54 14.97 -10.09
C SER A 326 13.68 13.60 -10.74
N GLY A 327 14.06 13.57 -12.01
CA GLY A 327 14.26 12.31 -12.75
C GLY A 327 15.31 11.39 -12.11
N ASP A 328 16.39 11.95 -11.55
CA ASP A 328 17.42 11.16 -10.84
C ASP A 328 16.85 10.48 -9.59
N ARG A 329 15.98 11.16 -8.83
CA ARG A 329 15.30 10.58 -7.66
C ARG A 329 14.26 9.54 -8.04
N LEU A 330 13.61 9.67 -9.18
CA LEU A 330 12.72 8.61 -9.68
C LEU A 330 13.51 7.37 -10.13
N ALA A 331 14.66 7.56 -10.77
CA ALA A 331 15.52 6.47 -11.23
C ALA A 331 16.21 5.72 -10.08
N ARG A 332 16.56 6.41 -8.99
CA ARG A 332 17.24 5.80 -7.81
C ARG A 332 16.28 5.40 -6.70
N GLY A 333 15.08 5.97 -6.67
CA GLY A 333 14.19 5.97 -5.52
C GLY A 333 14.54 7.09 -4.53
N LEU A 334 13.64 7.31 -3.57
CA LEU A 334 13.81 8.27 -2.47
C LEU A 334 13.73 7.51 -1.15
N ARG A 335 14.71 7.69 -0.27
CA ARG A 335 14.70 7.14 1.09
C ARG A 335 15.06 8.24 2.08
N LEU A 336 14.19 8.44 3.07
CA LEU A 336 14.36 9.37 4.18
C LEU A 336 14.28 8.59 5.48
N GLN A 337 15.14 8.91 6.45
CA GLN A 337 15.26 8.12 7.68
C GLN A 337 15.17 8.99 8.94
N GLY A 338 14.29 8.63 9.85
CA GLY A 338 14.17 9.20 11.19
C GLY A 338 14.49 8.17 12.28
N ALA A 339 14.24 8.54 13.53
CA ALA A 339 14.43 7.65 14.67
C ALA A 339 13.45 6.47 14.64
N ALA A 340 12.15 6.75 14.50
CA ALA A 340 11.08 5.74 14.53
C ALA A 340 10.49 5.41 13.15
N TYR A 341 10.73 6.27 12.15
CA TYR A 341 10.11 6.18 10.82
C TYR A 341 11.15 6.15 9.70
N ALA A 342 10.81 5.52 8.59
CA ALA A 342 11.54 5.61 7.33
C ALA A 342 10.53 5.79 6.19
N ALA A 343 10.72 6.82 5.37
CA ALA A 343 9.86 7.09 4.22
C ALA A 343 10.58 6.66 2.93
N GLU A 344 9.89 5.88 2.10
CA GLU A 344 10.50 5.21 0.94
C GLU A 344 9.61 5.32 -0.30
N PHE A 345 10.22 5.76 -1.41
CA PHE A 345 9.72 5.65 -2.77
C PHE A 345 10.65 4.73 -3.56
N SER A 346 10.10 3.66 -4.15
CA SER A 346 10.88 2.74 -4.97
C SER A 346 11.30 3.38 -6.29
N LYS A 347 12.47 2.99 -6.82
CA LYS A 347 12.85 3.38 -8.19
C LYS A 347 11.76 2.96 -9.18
N ALA A 348 11.49 3.80 -10.17
CA ALA A 348 10.45 3.54 -11.15
C ALA A 348 10.82 4.11 -12.53
N GLU A 349 10.73 3.26 -13.55
CA GLU A 349 10.89 3.64 -14.96
C GLU A 349 9.53 3.82 -15.65
N VAL A 350 8.50 3.17 -15.11
CA VAL A 350 7.09 3.41 -15.45
C VAL A 350 6.32 3.70 -14.16
N ILE A 351 5.54 4.78 -14.15
CA ILE A 351 4.74 5.18 -13.00
C ILE A 351 3.30 5.32 -13.45
N ILE A 352 2.39 4.60 -12.81
CA ILE A 352 0.97 4.64 -13.08
C ILE A 352 0.30 5.48 -12.01
N PHE A 353 -0.53 6.42 -12.42
CA PHE A 353 -1.28 7.30 -11.53
C PHE A 353 -2.78 7.04 -11.67
N ALA A 354 -3.49 7.18 -10.56
CA ALA A 354 -4.95 7.22 -10.51
C ALA A 354 -5.40 8.57 -9.95
N ARG A 355 -6.67 8.92 -10.16
CA ARG A 355 -7.26 10.13 -9.57
C ARG A 355 -7.30 9.99 -8.06
N ASP A 356 -6.86 11.03 -7.37
CA ASP A 356 -6.75 11.07 -5.94
C ASP A 356 -7.79 12.05 -5.38
N ALA A 357 -8.73 11.53 -4.57
CA ALA A 357 -9.85 12.33 -4.08
C ALA A 357 -9.45 13.39 -3.04
N ASP A 358 -8.34 13.18 -2.33
CA ASP A 358 -7.87 14.08 -1.26
C ASP A 358 -7.10 15.28 -1.84
N THR A 359 -6.25 15.03 -2.84
CA THR A 359 -5.47 16.08 -3.52
C THR A 359 -6.20 16.72 -4.70
N GLY A 360 -7.25 16.08 -5.24
CA GLY A 360 -7.92 16.46 -6.49
C GLY A 360 -7.11 16.18 -7.77
N GLY A 361 -5.82 15.85 -7.63
CA GLY A 361 -4.90 15.58 -8.71
C GLY A 361 -4.77 14.08 -9.04
N TRP A 362 -3.55 13.69 -9.39
CA TRP A 362 -3.15 12.33 -9.69
C TRP A 362 -2.14 11.85 -8.66
N SER A 363 -2.32 10.66 -8.08
CA SER A 363 -1.34 10.05 -7.18
C SER A 363 -0.85 8.71 -7.73
N SER A 364 0.44 8.42 -7.53
CA SER A 364 1.04 7.16 -8.01
C SER A 364 0.44 5.95 -7.30
N THR A 365 0.23 4.89 -8.07
CA THR A 365 -0.35 3.61 -7.63
C THR A 365 0.61 2.46 -7.91
N SER A 366 0.34 1.29 -7.33
CA SER A 366 1.17 0.09 -7.48
C SER A 366 1.06 -0.59 -8.84
N GLY A 367 0.04 -0.26 -9.63
CA GLY A 367 -0.25 -0.94 -10.88
C GLY A 367 -1.50 -0.39 -11.56
N ILE A 368 -1.92 -1.06 -12.62
CA ILE A 368 -3.14 -0.72 -13.37
C ILE A 368 -4.36 -1.10 -12.53
N THR A 369 -5.36 -0.22 -12.51
CA THR A 369 -6.68 -0.51 -11.95
C THR A 369 -7.69 -0.55 -13.09
N PRO A 370 -8.19 -1.74 -13.47
CA PRO A 370 -9.08 -1.83 -14.62
C PRO A 370 -10.33 -0.96 -14.52
N PHE A 371 -10.85 -0.54 -15.68
CA PHE A 371 -11.97 0.39 -15.83
C PHE A 371 -11.74 1.81 -15.29
N GLU A 372 -10.61 2.11 -14.65
CA GLU A 372 -10.23 3.46 -14.25
C GLU A 372 -9.40 4.15 -15.33
N THR A 373 -9.50 5.49 -15.34
CA THR A 373 -8.62 6.32 -16.17
C THR A 373 -7.32 6.56 -15.43
N HIS A 374 -6.21 6.34 -16.11
CA HIS A 374 -4.87 6.53 -15.63
C HIS A 374 -4.12 7.63 -16.39
N LEU A 375 -3.21 8.25 -15.66
CA LEU A 375 -2.05 8.95 -16.21
C LEU A 375 -0.86 8.00 -16.09
N ILE A 376 -0.05 7.85 -17.13
CA ILE A 376 1.14 6.97 -17.10
C ILE A 376 2.38 7.79 -17.48
N ALA A 377 3.36 7.86 -16.58
CA ALA A 377 4.67 8.43 -16.88
C ALA A 377 5.65 7.32 -17.26
N VAL A 378 6.32 7.47 -18.40
CA VAL A 378 7.21 6.44 -18.97
C VAL A 378 8.57 7.05 -19.26
N ALA A 379 9.63 6.45 -18.72
CA ALA A 379 11.01 6.82 -19.01
C ALA A 379 11.37 6.50 -20.47
N ALA A 380 12.35 7.23 -21.03
CA ALA A 380 12.73 7.12 -22.43
C ALA A 380 13.04 5.68 -22.91
N ALA A 381 13.64 4.85 -22.04
CA ALA A 381 14.00 3.46 -22.35
C ALA A 381 12.78 2.58 -22.65
N GLU A 382 11.65 2.81 -21.97
CA GLU A 382 10.46 1.95 -21.99
C GLU A 382 9.37 2.45 -22.94
N LEU A 383 9.55 3.62 -23.57
CA LEU A 383 8.53 4.24 -24.43
C LEU A 383 8.01 3.33 -25.54
N SER A 384 8.92 2.59 -26.18
CA SER A 384 8.56 1.73 -27.31
C SER A 384 7.68 0.56 -26.86
N ALA A 385 8.05 -0.09 -25.75
CA ALA A 385 7.30 -1.21 -25.19
C ALA A 385 5.94 -0.75 -24.67
N VAL A 386 5.89 0.31 -23.87
CA VAL A 386 4.62 0.83 -23.33
C VAL A 386 3.70 1.29 -24.45
N SER A 387 4.20 1.99 -25.47
CA SER A 387 3.37 2.43 -26.60
C SER A 387 2.75 1.26 -27.37
N ARG A 388 3.43 0.11 -27.48
CA ARG A 388 2.85 -1.10 -28.10
C ARG A 388 1.71 -1.64 -27.26
N VAL A 389 1.89 -1.75 -25.94
CA VAL A 389 0.84 -2.20 -25.02
C VAL A 389 -0.37 -1.28 -25.06
N LEU A 390 -0.17 0.04 -24.99
CA LEU A 390 -1.27 1.02 -25.05
C LEU A 390 -2.04 0.95 -26.38
N THR A 391 -1.33 0.74 -27.49
CA THR A 391 -1.98 0.62 -28.81
C THR A 391 -2.77 -0.68 -28.93
N ALA A 392 -2.29 -1.77 -28.34
CA ALA A 392 -2.92 -3.07 -28.42
C ALA A 392 -4.10 -3.25 -27.46
N ALA A 393 -4.06 -2.64 -26.27
CA ALA A 393 -4.95 -2.97 -25.16
C ALA A 393 -5.72 -1.80 -24.52
N ALA A 394 -5.26 -0.55 -24.67
CA ALA A 394 -5.96 0.59 -24.07
C ALA A 394 -7.13 1.08 -24.95
N GLU A 395 -8.17 1.63 -24.32
CA GLU A 395 -9.27 2.30 -25.03
C GLU A 395 -8.76 3.45 -25.90
N LYS A 396 -9.39 3.65 -27.06
CA LYS A 396 -9.04 4.77 -27.95
C LYS A 396 -9.27 6.11 -27.24
N GLY A 397 -8.45 7.11 -27.55
CA GLY A 397 -8.60 8.48 -27.02
C GLY A 397 -7.51 8.90 -26.04
N TRP A 398 -6.62 7.99 -25.65
CA TRP A 398 -5.41 8.36 -24.91
C TRP A 398 -4.48 9.23 -25.77
N MET A 399 -3.70 10.09 -25.11
CA MET A 399 -2.77 11.01 -25.79
C MET A 399 -1.40 11.01 -25.12
N ALA A 400 -0.34 10.99 -25.93
CA ALA A 400 1.01 11.23 -25.46
C ALA A 400 1.27 12.74 -25.36
N ARG A 401 1.52 13.24 -24.14
CA ARG A 401 1.82 14.64 -23.87
C ARG A 401 3.32 14.87 -23.85
N ARG A 402 3.79 15.65 -24.83
CA ARG A 402 5.16 16.17 -24.82
C ARG A 402 5.28 17.28 -23.78
N GLN A 403 6.20 17.11 -22.86
CA GLN A 403 6.48 18.09 -21.82
C GLN A 403 7.32 19.23 -22.43
N GLY A 404 6.93 20.48 -22.20
CA GLY A 404 7.60 21.67 -22.76
C GLY A 404 8.93 21.98 -22.05
N ALA A 405 9.36 23.26 -22.12
CA ALA A 405 10.62 23.70 -21.50
C ALA A 405 10.66 23.56 -19.97
N ARG A 406 9.51 23.46 -19.30
CA ARG A 406 9.35 23.16 -17.88
C ARG A 406 8.64 21.82 -17.72
N PRO A 407 9.38 20.68 -17.76
CA PRO A 407 8.76 19.38 -17.61
C PRO A 407 8.30 19.14 -16.18
N LEU A 408 7.13 18.53 -16.00
CA LEU A 408 6.66 17.99 -14.71
C LEU A 408 7.62 16.92 -14.20
N LEU A 409 8.00 16.00 -15.11
CA LEU A 409 8.89 14.89 -14.87
C LEU A 409 9.96 14.84 -15.97
N ALA A 410 11.12 15.42 -15.70
CA ALA A 410 12.24 15.43 -16.64
C ALA A 410 12.67 13.99 -16.98
N GLY A 411 12.79 13.68 -18.28
CA GLY A 411 13.16 12.34 -18.77
C GLY A 411 11.98 11.37 -19.00
N PHE A 412 10.75 11.79 -18.70
CA PHE A 412 9.55 10.99 -18.88
C PHE A 412 8.64 11.54 -19.99
N VAL A 413 7.81 10.69 -20.59
CA VAL A 413 6.66 11.07 -21.40
C VAL A 413 5.39 10.71 -20.63
N LEU A 414 4.40 11.60 -20.66
CA LEU A 414 3.13 11.40 -19.99
C LEU A 414 2.08 10.91 -20.99
N TYR A 415 1.38 9.83 -20.68
CA TYR A 415 0.23 9.35 -21.41
C TYR A 415 -1.03 9.62 -20.60
N GLU A 416 -1.93 10.44 -21.14
CA GLU A 416 -3.17 10.86 -20.49
C GLU A 416 -4.38 10.11 -21.08
N GLY A 417 -5.39 9.87 -20.25
CA GLY A 417 -6.63 9.23 -20.68
C GLY A 417 -6.48 7.73 -20.94
N VAL A 418 -5.48 7.08 -20.33
CA VAL A 418 -5.24 5.65 -20.53
C VAL A 418 -6.25 4.86 -19.72
N ARG A 419 -6.99 3.95 -20.37
CA ARG A 419 -7.99 3.11 -19.71
C ARG A 419 -7.96 1.71 -20.30
N PHE A 420 -8.05 0.69 -19.45
CA PHE A 420 -8.08 -0.71 -19.86
C PHE A 420 -9.40 -1.33 -19.47
N THR A 421 -10.10 -1.90 -20.46
CA THR A 421 -11.42 -2.53 -20.29
C THR A 421 -11.51 -3.93 -20.88
N ASP A 422 -10.53 -4.34 -21.69
CA ASP A 422 -10.41 -5.68 -22.26
C ASP A 422 -9.21 -6.41 -21.64
N ASP A 423 -9.49 -7.37 -20.76
CA ASP A 423 -8.47 -8.19 -20.12
C ASP A 423 -7.68 -9.03 -21.12
N ALA A 424 -8.36 -9.72 -22.05
CA ALA A 424 -7.70 -10.63 -22.97
C ALA A 424 -6.70 -9.87 -23.86
N ALA A 425 -7.07 -8.65 -24.28
CA ALA A 425 -6.16 -7.77 -25.00
C ALA A 425 -4.96 -7.34 -24.16
N LEU A 426 -5.18 -6.94 -22.89
CA LEU A 426 -4.11 -6.53 -21.99
C LEU A 426 -3.16 -7.68 -21.65
N GLN A 427 -3.67 -8.85 -21.29
CA GLN A 427 -2.85 -10.02 -20.98
C GLN A 427 -1.99 -10.42 -22.16
N LYS A 428 -2.58 -10.48 -23.37
CA LYS A 428 -1.85 -10.77 -24.60
C LYS A 428 -0.73 -9.76 -24.84
N ALA A 429 -1.04 -8.46 -24.74
CA ALA A 429 -0.05 -7.41 -24.93
C ALA A 429 1.10 -7.47 -23.91
N LEU A 430 0.81 -7.82 -22.66
CA LEU A 430 1.83 -7.99 -21.62
C LEU A 430 2.64 -9.28 -21.76
N SER A 431 2.08 -10.34 -22.34
CA SER A 431 2.81 -11.55 -22.68
C SER A 431 3.84 -11.32 -23.79
N ASP A 432 3.54 -10.41 -24.72
CA ASP A 432 4.48 -9.98 -25.76
C ASP A 432 5.60 -9.07 -25.21
N GLU A 433 5.41 -8.46 -24.03
CA GLU A 433 6.33 -7.53 -23.37
C GLU A 433 6.56 -7.89 -21.89
N PRO A 434 7.18 -9.04 -21.58
CA PRO A 434 7.27 -9.55 -20.20
C PRO A 434 8.06 -8.63 -19.26
N GLY A 435 8.99 -7.82 -19.79
CA GLY A 435 9.75 -6.84 -18.99
C GLY A 435 8.88 -5.76 -18.34
N LEU A 436 7.75 -5.40 -18.96
CA LEU A 436 6.85 -4.37 -18.44
C LEU A 436 6.11 -4.81 -17.18
N ARG A 437 5.82 -6.12 -17.03
CA ARG A 437 5.23 -6.66 -15.79
C ARG A 437 6.15 -6.44 -14.59
N ALA A 438 7.46 -6.64 -14.76
CA ALA A 438 8.46 -6.40 -13.72
C ALA A 438 8.60 -4.91 -13.35
N LEU A 439 8.19 -4.01 -14.24
CA LEU A 439 8.13 -2.56 -14.01
C LEU A 439 6.79 -2.08 -13.45
N GLY A 440 5.88 -3.00 -13.09
CA GLY A 440 4.58 -2.66 -12.50
C GLY A 440 3.50 -2.31 -13.53
N VAL A 441 3.75 -2.49 -14.83
CA VAL A 441 2.74 -2.33 -15.88
C VAL A 441 1.91 -3.61 -16.00
N ALA A 442 1.18 -3.90 -14.93
CA ALA A 442 0.26 -5.02 -14.86
C ALA A 442 -0.95 -4.60 -14.00
N PRO A 443 -2.10 -5.30 -14.12
CA PRO A 443 -3.15 -5.19 -13.12
C PRO A 443 -2.57 -5.37 -11.72
N THR A 444 -3.04 -4.56 -10.77
CA THR A 444 -2.58 -4.65 -9.38
C THR A 444 -2.84 -6.07 -8.87
N LEU A 445 -1.80 -6.74 -8.36
CA LEU A 445 -1.96 -8.05 -7.73
C LEU A 445 -2.84 -7.90 -6.50
N VAL A 446 -3.89 -8.71 -6.47
CA VAL A 446 -4.89 -8.71 -5.41
C VAL A 446 -4.74 -10.06 -4.72
N PRO A 447 -4.18 -10.11 -3.50
CA PRO A 447 -3.98 -11.38 -2.79
C PRO A 447 -5.27 -11.92 -2.16
N ARG A 448 -6.32 -11.08 -2.03
CA ARG A 448 -7.60 -11.42 -1.39
C ARG A 448 -8.78 -10.76 -2.07
N ALA A 449 -9.90 -11.47 -2.17
CA ALA A 449 -11.12 -10.94 -2.77
C ALA A 449 -11.59 -9.69 -2.02
N ARG A 450 -11.94 -8.62 -2.75
CA ARG A 450 -12.44 -7.37 -2.15
C ARG A 450 -13.41 -6.64 -3.06
N PHE A 451 -14.25 -5.81 -2.45
CA PHE A 451 -15.18 -4.94 -3.16
C PHE A 451 -14.50 -3.69 -3.67
N VAL A 452 -14.80 -3.31 -4.91
CA VAL A 452 -14.29 -2.10 -5.56
C VAL A 452 -15.42 -1.40 -6.31
N ARG A 453 -15.23 -0.13 -6.67
CA ARG A 453 -16.14 0.62 -7.56
C ARG A 453 -17.61 0.76 -7.12
N GLY A 454 -17.95 0.42 -5.87
CA GLY A 454 -19.25 0.73 -5.28
C GLY A 454 -19.31 2.17 -4.77
N LEU A 455 -20.53 2.69 -4.57
CA LEU A 455 -20.77 3.99 -3.94
C LEU A 455 -20.98 3.80 -2.43
N PRO A 456 -19.94 4.00 -1.59
CA PRO A 456 -20.04 3.73 -0.15
C PRO A 456 -20.90 4.77 0.57
N LEU A 457 -21.67 4.34 1.57
CA LEU A 457 -22.56 5.18 2.38
C LEU A 457 -21.91 5.73 3.66
N ASP A 458 -20.74 6.37 3.51
CA ASP A 458 -19.83 6.83 4.57
C ASP A 458 -18.77 5.79 4.97
N ARG A 459 -17.49 6.20 4.83
CA ARG A 459 -16.31 5.33 5.03
C ARG A 459 -15.91 5.22 6.49
N GLU A 460 -16.32 6.17 7.35
CA GLU A 460 -15.91 6.19 8.75
C GLU A 460 -16.77 5.31 9.65
N PHE A 461 -18.04 5.07 9.29
CA PHE A 461 -19.00 4.41 10.18
C PHE A 461 -19.29 2.95 9.83
N ALA A 462 -19.24 2.56 8.55
CA ALA A 462 -19.56 1.18 8.16
C ALA A 462 -18.87 0.76 6.85
N HIS A 463 -17.76 0.04 6.96
CA HIS A 463 -17.11 -0.57 5.79
C HIS A 463 -18.08 -1.58 5.14
N GLY A 464 -18.08 -1.65 3.80
CA GLY A 464 -18.92 -2.60 3.05
C GLY A 464 -20.41 -2.22 2.91
N HIS A 465 -20.79 -0.99 3.22
CA HIS A 465 -22.16 -0.48 2.99
C HIS A 465 -22.21 0.42 1.77
N TYR A 466 -23.12 0.13 0.85
CA TYR A 466 -23.22 0.80 -0.44
C TYR A 466 -24.65 1.27 -0.72
N LEU A 467 -24.77 2.36 -1.49
CA LEU A 467 -26.05 2.86 -1.94
C LEU A 467 -26.66 1.87 -2.95
N LEU A 468 -27.97 1.66 -2.86
CA LEU A 468 -28.76 0.90 -3.84
C LEU A 468 -28.64 1.56 -5.23
N GLY A 469 -28.28 0.78 -6.26
CA GLY A 469 -27.92 1.29 -7.59
C GLY A 469 -26.47 1.76 -7.72
N GLY A 470 -25.70 1.73 -6.63
CA GLY A 470 -24.26 1.94 -6.56
C GLY A 470 -23.53 0.70 -6.05
N GLU A 471 -23.99 -0.49 -6.45
CA GLU A 471 -23.44 -1.78 -6.02
C GLU A 471 -21.94 -1.88 -6.34
N PRO A 472 -21.13 -2.49 -5.45
CA PRO A 472 -19.71 -2.68 -5.72
C PRO A 472 -19.46 -3.82 -6.71
N ASP A 473 -18.41 -3.70 -7.51
CA ASP A 473 -17.83 -4.82 -8.26
C ASP A 473 -16.95 -5.68 -7.35
N LEU A 474 -16.70 -6.93 -7.75
CA LEU A 474 -15.89 -7.88 -7.01
C LEU A 474 -14.54 -8.09 -7.67
N LEU A 475 -13.46 -7.70 -6.99
CA LEU A 475 -12.09 -7.97 -7.45
C LEU A 475 -11.59 -9.27 -6.82
N LEU A 476 -11.15 -10.22 -7.65
CA LEU A 476 -10.77 -11.57 -7.23
C LEU A 476 -9.27 -11.75 -7.03
N PRO A 477 -8.84 -12.73 -6.21
CA PRO A 477 -7.43 -13.04 -6.02
C PRO A 477 -6.75 -13.40 -7.33
N THR A 478 -5.79 -12.60 -7.81
CA THR A 478 -5.23 -12.70 -9.16
C THR A 478 -3.75 -13.04 -9.11
N ASP A 479 -3.38 -14.19 -9.70
CA ASP A 479 -2.02 -14.65 -9.94
C ASP A 479 -1.41 -14.08 -11.23
N GLU A 480 -0.14 -14.38 -11.55
CA GLU A 480 0.46 -14.00 -12.85
C GLU A 480 -0.27 -14.62 -14.05
N GLU A 481 -0.86 -15.80 -13.84
CA GLU A 481 -1.69 -16.51 -14.80
C GLU A 481 -3.16 -16.48 -14.38
N PRO A 482 -4.09 -16.24 -15.32
CA PRO A 482 -5.51 -16.25 -15.01
C PRO A 482 -5.98 -17.60 -14.49
N ASN A 483 -6.75 -17.59 -13.40
CA ASN A 483 -7.28 -18.80 -12.76
C ASN A 483 -8.82 -18.79 -12.72
N LEU A 484 -9.45 -19.96 -12.87
CA LEU A 484 -10.90 -20.08 -12.74
C LEU A 484 -11.30 -20.16 -11.26
N VAL A 485 -12.26 -19.32 -10.87
CA VAL A 485 -12.79 -19.23 -9.51
C VAL A 485 -14.28 -19.54 -9.54
N VAL A 486 -14.74 -20.38 -8.61
CA VAL A 486 -16.17 -20.60 -8.38
C VAL A 486 -16.66 -19.51 -7.43
N LEU A 487 -17.61 -18.72 -7.90
CA LEU A 487 -18.34 -17.72 -7.12
C LEU A 487 -19.69 -18.28 -6.70
N SER A 488 -20.01 -18.20 -5.41
CA SER A 488 -21.37 -18.41 -4.92
C SER A 488 -21.99 -17.08 -4.52
N LEU A 489 -23.12 -16.74 -5.15
CA LEU A 489 -23.86 -15.49 -4.97
C LEU A 489 -25.29 -15.84 -4.54
N GLY A 490 -25.61 -15.66 -3.25
CA GLY A 490 -26.94 -15.99 -2.72
C GLY A 490 -27.37 -17.44 -3.02
N GLY A 491 -26.43 -18.39 -3.03
CA GLY A 491 -26.65 -19.81 -3.31
C GLY A 491 -26.61 -20.21 -4.79
N LYS A 492 -26.34 -19.30 -5.73
CA LYS A 492 -26.08 -19.63 -7.14
C LYS A 492 -24.59 -19.66 -7.41
N GLU A 493 -24.11 -20.70 -8.07
CA GLU A 493 -22.70 -20.83 -8.46
C GLU A 493 -22.46 -20.36 -9.89
N GLU A 494 -21.37 -19.62 -10.09
CA GLU A 494 -20.85 -19.22 -11.39
C GLU A 494 -19.34 -19.41 -11.44
N ILE A 495 -18.82 -19.78 -12.60
CA ILE A 495 -17.38 -19.91 -12.83
C ILE A 495 -16.91 -18.66 -13.55
N VAL A 496 -15.96 -17.96 -12.94
CA VAL A 496 -15.39 -16.73 -13.48
C VAL A 496 -13.88 -16.80 -13.53
N THR A 497 -13.28 -15.98 -14.38
CA THR A 497 -11.82 -15.88 -14.48
C THR A 497 -11.32 -14.80 -13.53
N SER A 498 -10.31 -15.12 -12.74
CA SER A 498 -9.54 -14.16 -11.95
C SER A 498 -8.30 -13.73 -12.72
N ASN A 499 -8.29 -12.50 -13.21
CA ASN A 499 -7.32 -11.92 -14.14
C ASN A 499 -6.97 -10.45 -13.80
N GLY A 500 -7.38 -9.99 -12.62
CA GLY A 500 -7.17 -8.62 -12.14
C GLY A 500 -8.26 -7.65 -12.58
N PHE A 501 -9.23 -8.07 -13.39
CA PHE A 501 -10.40 -7.28 -13.74
C PHE A 501 -11.54 -7.54 -12.75
N PRO A 502 -12.19 -6.49 -12.22
CA PRO A 502 -13.37 -6.65 -11.38
C PRO A 502 -14.50 -7.39 -12.09
N PHE A 503 -15.09 -8.35 -11.41
CA PHE A 503 -16.33 -8.99 -11.78
C PHE A 503 -17.50 -8.05 -11.48
N GLU A 504 -18.26 -7.69 -12.52
CA GLU A 504 -19.37 -6.75 -12.40
C GLU A 504 -20.57 -7.35 -11.69
N MET A 505 -20.68 -7.12 -10.38
CA MET A 505 -21.74 -7.65 -9.52
C MET A 505 -23.13 -7.16 -9.91
N ARG A 506 -23.22 -5.97 -10.52
CA ARG A 506 -24.47 -5.40 -11.06
C ARG A 506 -25.19 -6.30 -12.07
N ARG A 507 -24.50 -7.30 -12.64
CA ARG A 507 -25.13 -8.33 -13.50
C ARG A 507 -26.03 -9.27 -12.69
N PHE A 508 -25.91 -9.25 -11.36
CA PHE A 508 -26.69 -10.00 -10.39
C PHE A 508 -27.51 -9.03 -9.54
N PRO A 509 -28.83 -8.94 -9.76
CA PRO A 509 -29.68 -8.10 -8.93
C PRO A 509 -29.65 -8.61 -7.49
N SER A 510 -29.04 -7.82 -6.60
CA SER A 510 -28.98 -8.09 -5.17
C SER A 510 -30.08 -7.31 -4.46
N PRO A 511 -30.82 -7.93 -3.53
CA PRO A 511 -31.85 -7.22 -2.77
C PRO A 511 -31.21 -6.21 -1.82
N LYS A 512 -32.00 -5.22 -1.38
CA LYS A 512 -31.66 -4.36 -0.23
C LYS A 512 -31.29 -5.25 0.97
N GLY A 513 -30.24 -4.89 1.70
CA GLY A 513 -29.72 -5.63 2.85
C GLY A 513 -28.39 -6.33 2.58
N ALA A 514 -28.01 -7.23 3.49
CA ALA A 514 -26.74 -7.95 3.43
C ALA A 514 -26.77 -9.03 2.33
N THR A 515 -25.77 -9.00 1.46
CA THR A 515 -25.52 -10.00 0.42
C THR A 515 -24.21 -10.70 0.71
N GLU A 516 -24.26 -12.03 0.82
CA GLU A 516 -23.10 -12.88 1.03
C GLU A 516 -22.56 -13.42 -0.29
N ILE A 517 -21.24 -13.37 -0.43
CA ILE A 517 -20.50 -13.93 -1.55
C ILE A 517 -19.45 -14.89 -1.01
N ILE A 518 -19.33 -16.06 -1.64
CA ILE A 518 -18.22 -16.98 -1.43
C ILE A 518 -17.38 -16.99 -2.70
N ALA A 519 -16.14 -16.55 -2.60
CA ALA A 519 -15.17 -16.54 -3.70
C ALA A 519 -13.92 -17.30 -3.27
N ASP A 520 -13.61 -18.41 -3.93
CA ASP A 520 -12.44 -19.23 -3.61
C ASP A 520 -12.37 -19.68 -2.12
N GLY A 521 -13.54 -20.01 -1.55
CA GLY A 521 -13.67 -20.37 -0.12
C GLY A 521 -13.64 -19.17 0.84
N GLN A 522 -13.38 -17.96 0.35
CA GLN A 522 -13.45 -16.73 1.14
C GLN A 522 -14.88 -16.21 1.18
N LYS A 523 -15.40 -16.03 2.39
CA LYS A 523 -16.70 -15.40 2.62
C LYS A 523 -16.53 -13.89 2.78
N ILE A 524 -17.20 -13.12 1.94
CA ILE A 524 -17.26 -11.65 1.99
C ILE A 524 -18.71 -11.20 1.92
N ILE A 525 -19.03 -10.09 2.59
CA ILE A 525 -20.39 -9.57 2.70
C ILE A 525 -20.38 -8.09 2.37
N PHE A 526 -21.36 -7.63 1.60
CA PHE A 526 -21.68 -6.23 1.45
C PHE A 526 -23.15 -5.98 1.76
N THR A 527 -23.50 -4.75 2.13
CA THR A 527 -24.87 -4.37 2.48
C THR A 527 -25.34 -3.24 1.56
N LEU A 528 -26.50 -3.40 0.93
CA LEU A 528 -27.14 -2.36 0.13
C LEU A 528 -28.21 -1.63 0.93
N LEU A 529 -28.16 -0.31 0.95
CA LEU A 529 -29.14 0.55 1.60
C LEU A 529 -29.64 1.63 0.62
N ASP A 530 -30.88 2.05 0.79
CA ASP A 530 -31.53 3.11 0.01
C ASP A 530 -31.10 4.52 0.45
N GLU A 531 -30.69 4.67 1.71
CA GLU A 531 -30.24 5.92 2.30
C GLU A 531 -29.09 5.67 3.29
N SER A 532 -28.39 6.75 3.66
CA SER A 532 -27.34 6.67 4.68
C SER A 532 -27.93 6.22 6.02
N VAL A 533 -27.22 5.33 6.72
CA VAL A 533 -27.59 4.89 8.07
C VAL A 533 -27.41 6.00 9.11
N VAL A 534 -26.75 7.10 8.74
CA VAL A 534 -26.49 8.24 9.60
C VAL A 534 -27.62 9.27 9.41
N ASP A 535 -28.71 9.09 10.16
CA ASP A 535 -29.82 10.06 10.26
C ASP A 535 -29.40 11.40 10.91
N ALA A 536 -28.19 11.48 11.46
CA ALA A 536 -27.69 12.69 12.07
C ALA A 536 -27.04 13.57 11.00
N THR A 537 -27.79 14.56 10.50
CA THR A 537 -27.15 15.73 9.90
C THR A 537 -26.16 16.28 10.94
N PRO A 538 -24.84 16.34 10.65
CA PRO A 538 -23.86 16.79 11.63
C PRO A 538 -24.30 18.11 12.28
N LYS A 539 -24.04 18.29 13.59
CA LYS A 539 -24.36 19.56 14.25
C LYS A 539 -23.67 20.70 13.50
N GLY A 540 -24.45 21.65 12.99
CA GLY A 540 -23.96 22.76 12.16
C GLY A 540 -24.28 22.61 10.67
N THR A 541 -24.84 21.49 10.20
CA THR A 541 -25.32 21.43 8.82
C THR A 541 -26.43 22.45 8.59
N ALA A 542 -26.36 23.17 7.47
CA ALA A 542 -27.23 24.29 7.13
C ALA A 542 -27.16 25.51 8.07
N THR A 543 -26.20 25.59 9.00
CA THR A 543 -26.04 26.80 9.84
C THR A 543 -25.17 27.87 9.18
N LEU A 544 -24.45 27.52 8.12
CA LEU A 544 -23.64 28.44 7.32
C LEU A 544 -24.13 28.42 5.89
N GLY A 545 -24.09 29.59 5.24
CA GLY A 545 -24.31 29.69 3.81
C GLY A 545 -23.60 30.88 3.20
N TRP A 546 -23.49 30.86 1.88
CA TRP A 546 -22.95 31.96 1.09
C TRP A 546 -24.08 32.93 0.70
N ASP A 547 -23.85 34.22 0.92
CA ASP A 547 -24.70 35.26 0.37
C ASP A 547 -24.39 35.52 -1.11
N LYS A 548 -25.21 36.38 -1.74
CA LYS A 548 -25.06 36.77 -3.15
C LYS A 548 -23.75 37.49 -3.47
N ASP A 549 -23.08 38.01 -2.45
CA ASP A 549 -21.83 38.76 -2.57
C ASP A 549 -20.62 37.84 -2.32
N GLY A 550 -20.86 36.52 -2.15
CA GLY A 550 -19.82 35.53 -1.93
C GLY A 550 -19.25 35.57 -0.52
N ASN A 551 -19.98 36.09 0.47
CA ASN A 551 -19.57 36.05 1.87
C ASN A 551 -20.22 34.87 2.60
N LEU A 552 -19.41 34.12 3.35
CA LEU A 552 -19.89 33.06 4.23
C LEU A 552 -20.46 33.70 5.49
N SER A 553 -21.71 33.44 5.80
CA SER A 553 -22.38 33.93 7.01
C SER A 553 -23.31 32.86 7.59
N ALA A 554 -23.81 33.11 8.81
CA ALA A 554 -24.80 32.24 9.41
C ALA A 554 -26.10 32.29 8.59
N ALA A 555 -26.63 31.13 8.23
CA ALA A 555 -27.90 31.06 7.52
C ALA A 555 -29.02 31.63 8.40
N THR A 556 -29.60 32.75 7.99
CA THR A 556 -30.65 33.46 8.76
C THR A 556 -32.04 32.86 8.62
N SER A 557 -32.25 31.99 7.63
CA SER A 557 -33.48 31.26 7.34
C SER A 557 -33.14 29.87 6.82
N ALA A 558 -34.02 28.88 7.00
CA ALA A 558 -33.84 27.55 6.41
C ALA A 558 -33.75 27.70 4.89
N PRO A 559 -32.55 27.58 4.29
CA PRO A 559 -32.40 27.86 2.88
C PRO A 559 -32.94 26.69 2.06
N ASN A 560 -33.49 26.97 0.88
CA ASN A 560 -33.92 25.93 -0.06
C ASN A 560 -32.75 25.03 -0.52
N VAL A 561 -31.52 25.54 -0.38
CA VAL A 561 -30.27 24.83 -0.67
C VAL A 561 -29.34 24.98 0.54
N ILE A 562 -28.92 23.86 1.13
CA ILE A 562 -27.95 23.83 2.23
C ILE A 562 -26.65 24.49 1.74
N GLY A 563 -26.15 25.49 2.48
CA GLY A 563 -24.95 26.25 2.10
C GLY A 563 -25.20 27.56 1.36
N ALA A 564 -26.46 27.98 1.14
CA ALA A 564 -26.81 29.29 0.60
C ALA A 564 -27.59 30.13 1.64
N VAL A 565 -27.41 31.45 1.66
CA VAL A 565 -28.21 32.41 2.47
C VAL A 565 -29.36 33.01 1.66
N VAL A 566 -29.40 32.73 0.35
CA VAL A 566 -30.32 33.37 -0.59
C VAL A 566 -31.60 32.54 -0.74
N SER A 567 -32.76 33.18 -0.58
CA SER A 567 -34.09 32.56 -0.67
C SER A 567 -34.69 32.57 -2.08
N GLU A 568 -34.11 33.32 -3.02
CA GLU A 568 -34.61 33.49 -4.38
C GLU A 568 -33.81 32.64 -5.37
N THR A 569 -34.51 31.85 -6.19
CA THR A 569 -33.93 31.09 -7.31
C THR A 569 -33.46 32.05 -8.40
N PHE A 570 -32.15 32.09 -8.63
CA PHE A 570 -31.55 32.82 -9.75
C PHE A 570 -31.80 32.06 -11.07
N VAL A 571 -32.29 32.77 -12.09
CA VAL A 571 -32.49 32.23 -13.46
C VAL A 571 -31.42 32.80 -14.41
N ALA A 572 -30.20 33.01 -13.93
CA ALA A 572 -29.09 33.35 -14.82
C ALA A 572 -28.47 32.04 -15.34
N ILE A 573 -28.23 31.96 -16.65
CA ILE A 573 -27.44 30.89 -17.23
C ILE A 573 -25.99 31.11 -16.75
N SER A 574 -25.50 30.28 -15.83
CA SER A 574 -24.09 30.30 -15.45
C SER A 574 -23.24 29.69 -16.56
N VAL A 575 -22.13 30.35 -16.89
CA VAL A 575 -21.08 29.77 -17.74
C VAL A 575 -19.84 29.52 -16.91
N MET A 576 -19.17 28.40 -17.22
CA MET A 576 -17.96 27.99 -16.55
C MET A 576 -16.74 28.57 -17.29
N CYS A 577 -16.08 29.57 -16.68
CA CYS A 577 -14.93 30.28 -17.24
C CYS A 577 -13.63 29.74 -16.65
N ARG A 578 -12.63 29.41 -17.47
CA ARG A 578 -11.32 28.98 -16.95
C ARG A 578 -10.54 30.16 -16.38
N ARG A 579 -9.95 29.98 -15.20
CA ARG A 579 -9.04 30.93 -14.55
C ARG A 579 -7.68 31.04 -15.25
N GLY A 580 -6.93 32.10 -14.95
CA GLY A 580 -5.55 32.30 -15.41
C GLY A 580 -5.45 32.62 -16.91
N ARG A 581 -6.54 33.12 -17.50
CA ARG A 581 -6.58 33.55 -18.90
C ARG A 581 -6.23 35.03 -18.98
N ASP A 582 -5.56 35.43 -20.06
CA ASP A 582 -5.18 36.83 -20.25
C ASP A 582 -6.44 37.70 -20.35
N GLU A 583 -7.47 37.18 -21.02
CA GLU A 583 -8.77 37.82 -21.19
C GLU A 583 -9.88 36.78 -21.30
N THR A 584 -11.08 37.14 -20.79
CA THR A 584 -12.30 36.34 -20.92
C THR A 584 -13.44 37.24 -21.39
N TRP A 585 -14.18 36.80 -22.41
CA TRP A 585 -15.24 37.55 -23.04
C TRP A 585 -16.46 36.65 -23.33
N LEU A 586 -17.65 37.20 -23.15
CA LEU A 586 -18.90 36.65 -23.65
C LEU A 586 -19.21 37.30 -25.00
N LEU A 587 -19.39 36.50 -26.03
CA LEU A 587 -19.76 36.95 -27.36
C LEU A 587 -21.29 36.87 -27.51
N LEU A 588 -21.93 38.02 -27.60
CA LEU A 588 -23.37 38.16 -27.62
C LEU A 588 -23.92 38.13 -29.05
N ASP A 589 -25.18 37.78 -29.18
CA ASP A 589 -25.90 37.93 -30.43
C ASP A 589 -25.87 39.40 -30.92
N GLY A 590 -25.82 39.58 -32.24
CA GLY A 590 -25.66 40.92 -32.84
C GLY A 590 -24.23 41.47 -32.85
N GLY A 591 -23.21 40.69 -32.45
CA GLY A 591 -21.78 41.06 -32.59
C GLY A 591 -21.19 41.85 -31.43
N ALA A 592 -21.97 42.11 -30.38
CA ALA A 592 -21.44 42.69 -29.15
C ALA A 592 -20.57 41.67 -28.38
N ALA A 593 -19.62 42.16 -27.58
CA ALA A 593 -18.81 41.36 -26.68
C ALA A 593 -18.79 42.01 -25.29
N GLN A 594 -18.89 41.20 -24.24
CA GLN A 594 -18.88 41.64 -22.85
C GLN A 594 -17.68 41.04 -22.13
N PRO A 595 -16.82 41.84 -21.48
CA PRO A 595 -15.69 41.32 -20.73
C PRO A 595 -16.19 40.63 -19.46
N VAL A 596 -15.52 39.56 -19.06
CA VAL A 596 -15.76 38.84 -17.81
C VAL A 596 -14.50 38.94 -16.96
N ALA A 597 -14.64 39.57 -15.80
CA ALA A 597 -13.56 39.65 -14.83
C ALA A 597 -13.43 38.33 -14.09
N GLU A 598 -12.20 37.84 -13.93
CA GLU A 598 -11.92 36.71 -13.06
C GLU A 598 -12.08 37.16 -11.59
N PRO A 599 -12.96 36.53 -10.79
CA PRO A 599 -13.14 36.88 -9.40
C PRO A 599 -11.93 36.43 -8.58
N THR A 600 -11.58 37.16 -7.53
CA THR A 600 -10.50 36.73 -6.62
C THR A 600 -10.89 35.41 -5.94
N PRO A 601 -9.98 34.43 -5.79
CA PRO A 601 -10.28 33.23 -5.02
C PRO A 601 -10.77 33.59 -3.61
N PRO A 602 -11.73 32.84 -3.04
CA PRO A 602 -12.26 33.15 -1.73
C PRO A 602 -11.15 33.14 -0.66
N VAL A 603 -11.05 34.20 0.15
CA VAL A 603 -9.95 34.41 1.11
C VAL A 603 -9.84 33.29 2.16
N PHE A 604 -10.95 32.58 2.44
CA PHE A 604 -10.97 31.51 3.43
C PHE A 604 -10.19 30.26 3.01
N THR A 605 -9.96 30.03 1.72
CA THR A 605 -9.19 28.85 1.26
C THR A 605 -7.77 28.91 1.84
N ASN A 606 -7.17 30.10 1.86
CA ASN A 606 -5.89 30.35 2.52
C ASN A 606 -5.92 30.10 4.03
N GLY A 607 -7.00 30.48 4.71
CA GLY A 607 -7.16 30.30 6.16
C GLY A 607 -7.37 28.84 6.59
N ALA A 608 -7.90 28.00 5.69
CA ALA A 608 -8.11 26.58 5.91
C ALA A 608 -6.93 25.72 5.42
N GLY A 609 -5.81 26.33 5.01
CA GLY A 609 -4.64 25.62 4.51
C GLY A 609 -4.81 25.00 3.12
N PHE A 610 -5.95 25.23 2.47
CA PHE A 610 -6.19 24.82 1.09
C PHE A 610 -5.74 25.94 0.15
N LEU A 611 -4.58 25.80 -0.48
CA LEU A 611 -4.19 26.63 -1.63
C LEU A 611 -4.98 26.23 -2.89
N PHE A 612 -6.30 26.02 -2.75
CA PHE A 612 -7.16 25.60 -3.84
C PHE A 612 -7.84 26.81 -4.46
N ALA A 613 -7.43 27.17 -5.68
CA ALA A 613 -8.19 28.04 -6.56
C ALA A 613 -8.80 27.16 -7.66
N SER A 614 -10.11 26.91 -7.61
CA SER A 614 -10.81 26.12 -8.64
C SER A 614 -10.41 26.57 -10.05
N GLN A 615 -10.00 25.65 -10.93
CA GLN A 615 -9.61 25.96 -12.33
C GLN A 615 -10.62 26.82 -13.07
N TYR A 616 -11.88 26.73 -12.67
CA TYR A 616 -12.95 27.47 -13.27
C TYR A 616 -13.63 28.36 -12.23
N PHE A 617 -14.25 29.42 -12.73
CA PHE A 617 -15.18 30.25 -11.99
C PHE A 617 -16.47 30.36 -12.78
N GLU A 618 -17.58 30.45 -12.07
CA GLU A 618 -18.85 30.74 -12.70
C GLU A 618 -18.95 32.23 -13.00
N ALA A 619 -19.41 32.55 -14.22
CA ALA A 619 -19.79 33.90 -14.59
C ALA A 619 -21.25 33.90 -15.08
N PRO A 620 -22.05 34.92 -14.69
CA PRO A 620 -23.39 35.06 -15.21
C PRO A 620 -23.32 35.38 -16.71
N ALA A 621 -24.04 34.61 -17.54
CA ALA A 621 -24.22 34.89 -18.95
C ALA A 621 -25.66 35.35 -19.23
N PRO A 622 -25.84 36.47 -19.97
CA PRO A 622 -27.16 36.84 -20.46
C PRO A 622 -27.65 35.83 -21.51
N GLU A 623 -28.97 35.71 -21.70
CA GLU A 623 -29.55 34.80 -22.71
C GLU A 623 -29.04 35.04 -24.13
N ALA A 624 -28.60 36.28 -24.44
CA ALA A 624 -28.02 36.63 -25.73
C ALA A 624 -26.60 36.08 -25.94
N ALA A 625 -25.94 35.53 -24.91
CA ALA A 625 -24.58 35.00 -25.03
C ALA A 625 -24.56 33.72 -25.86
N GLN A 626 -23.73 33.71 -26.91
CA GLN A 626 -23.62 32.57 -27.82
C GLN A 626 -22.28 31.86 -27.75
N TRP A 627 -21.22 32.55 -27.31
CA TRP A 627 -19.91 31.95 -27.09
C TRP A 627 -19.24 32.53 -25.86
N LEU A 628 -18.46 31.69 -25.18
CA LEU A 628 -17.40 32.09 -24.27
C LEU A 628 -16.07 32.09 -25.02
N ALA A 629 -15.35 33.21 -25.02
CA ALA A 629 -14.06 33.37 -25.65
C ALA A 629 -12.99 33.68 -24.60
N GLN A 630 -11.96 32.84 -24.52
CA GLN A 630 -10.87 32.99 -23.57
C GLN A 630 -9.51 33.05 -24.26
N ARG A 631 -8.68 34.04 -23.93
CA ARG A 631 -7.36 34.22 -24.55
C ARG A 631 -6.23 33.69 -23.65
N SER A 632 -5.25 33.03 -24.26
CA SER A 632 -3.99 32.65 -23.60
C SER A 632 -2.85 32.73 -24.60
N GLY A 633 -1.97 33.71 -24.37
CA GLY A 633 -0.96 34.16 -25.32
C GLY A 633 -1.62 34.67 -26.61
N THR A 634 -1.29 34.00 -27.72
CA THR A 634 -1.80 34.32 -29.06
C THR A 634 -3.02 33.50 -29.46
N ASN A 635 -3.43 32.53 -28.63
CA ASN A 635 -4.53 31.62 -28.95
C ASN A 635 -5.80 32.02 -28.21
N TRP A 636 -6.92 31.87 -28.91
CA TRP A 636 -8.27 31.96 -28.36
C TRP A 636 -8.88 30.57 -28.22
N TYR A 637 -9.63 30.38 -27.15
CA TYR A 637 -10.42 29.18 -26.85
C TYR A 637 -11.88 29.60 -26.84
N LEU A 638 -12.67 29.08 -27.78
CA LEU A 638 -14.07 29.41 -27.97
C LEU A 638 -14.92 28.23 -27.52
N SER A 639 -15.89 28.46 -26.64
CA SER A 639 -16.87 27.46 -26.21
C SER A 639 -18.26 27.95 -26.57
N ARG A 640 -19.00 27.18 -27.35
CA ARG A 640 -20.37 27.54 -27.75
C ARG A 640 -21.32 27.42 -26.55
N LEU A 641 -22.19 28.41 -26.39
CA LEU A 641 -23.21 28.47 -25.34
C LEU A 641 -24.59 28.16 -25.95
N GLY A 642 -25.35 27.25 -25.33
CA GLY A 642 -26.71 26.87 -25.76
C GLY A 642 -26.93 25.34 -25.89
N PRO A 643 -28.17 24.91 -26.19
CA PRO A 643 -28.52 23.49 -26.28
C PRO A 643 -27.87 22.81 -27.50
N GLY A 644 -27.02 21.81 -27.24
CA GLY A 644 -26.29 21.02 -28.23
C GLY A 644 -24.98 20.47 -27.67
N ASP A 645 -24.26 19.66 -28.45
CA ASP A 645 -22.92 19.18 -28.03
C ASP A 645 -21.96 20.37 -27.85
N PRO A 646 -21.19 20.41 -26.75
CA PRO A 646 -20.26 21.50 -26.47
C PRO A 646 -19.16 21.55 -27.53
N GLN A 647 -19.21 22.57 -28.39
CA GLN A 647 -18.19 22.79 -29.39
C GLN A 647 -17.09 23.69 -28.82
N MET A 648 -15.89 23.12 -28.66
CA MET A 648 -14.67 23.87 -28.33
C MET A 648 -13.83 24.09 -29.58
N VAL A 649 -13.44 25.34 -29.81
CA VAL A 649 -12.62 25.74 -30.97
C VAL A 649 -11.38 26.48 -30.50
N LYS A 650 -10.21 26.06 -30.99
CA LYS A 650 -8.98 26.81 -30.81
C LYS A 650 -8.77 27.72 -32.02
N ALA A 651 -8.81 29.02 -31.80
CA ALA A 651 -8.67 30.03 -32.84
C ALA A 651 -7.33 30.78 -32.72
N ALA A 652 -6.68 31.05 -33.85
CA ALA A 652 -5.46 31.85 -33.94
C ALA A 652 -5.68 33.20 -34.65
N PHE A 653 -6.94 33.60 -34.81
CA PHE A 653 -7.35 34.87 -35.43
C PHE A 653 -7.88 35.84 -34.37
N ASP A 654 -8.07 37.10 -34.75
CA ASP A 654 -8.67 38.13 -33.88
C ASP A 654 -10.17 37.88 -33.71
N VAL A 655 -10.52 37.14 -32.67
CA VAL A 655 -11.90 36.72 -32.36
C VAL A 655 -12.81 37.92 -32.17
N LEU A 656 -12.38 38.93 -31.41
CA LEU A 656 -13.21 40.09 -31.07
C LEU A 656 -13.51 40.93 -32.31
N ALA A 657 -12.49 41.23 -33.12
CA ALA A 657 -12.69 42.00 -34.35
C ALA A 657 -13.53 41.23 -35.38
N THR A 658 -13.37 39.92 -35.45
CA THR A 658 -14.17 39.05 -36.34
C THR A 658 -15.63 39.00 -35.87
N TRP A 659 -15.87 38.87 -34.57
CA TRP A 659 -17.21 38.84 -34.00
C TRP A 659 -17.95 40.17 -34.13
N ALA A 660 -17.25 41.30 -33.97
CA ALA A 660 -17.83 42.64 -34.09
C ALA A 660 -18.45 42.91 -35.48
N ARG A 661 -18.02 42.17 -36.52
CA ARG A 661 -18.57 42.27 -37.89
C ARG A 661 -19.81 41.41 -38.11
N ARG A 662 -20.21 40.57 -37.13
CA ARG A 662 -21.38 39.70 -37.22
C ARG A 662 -22.69 40.39 -37.66
N PRO A 663 -23.01 41.64 -37.26
CA PRO A 663 -24.22 42.32 -37.75
C PRO A 663 -24.15 42.76 -39.21
N GLU A 664 -22.98 42.71 -39.87
CA GLU A 664 -22.86 42.98 -41.30
C GLU A 664 -23.44 41.84 -42.15
N PRO A 665 -23.94 42.10 -43.38
CA PRO A 665 -24.53 41.05 -44.23
C PRO A 665 -23.62 39.85 -44.51
N SER A 666 -22.29 40.06 -44.49
CA SER A 666 -21.27 39.02 -44.69
C SER A 666 -20.70 38.46 -43.39
N GLY A 667 -21.01 39.08 -42.24
CA GLY A 667 -20.46 38.77 -40.93
C GLY A 667 -20.65 37.33 -40.48
N PRO A 668 -21.87 36.77 -40.53
CA PRO A 668 -22.13 35.38 -40.12
C PRO A 668 -21.36 34.37 -40.97
N THR A 669 -21.28 34.60 -42.28
CA THR A 669 -20.52 33.76 -43.22
C THR A 669 -19.03 33.82 -42.95
N LEU A 670 -18.50 35.02 -42.67
CA LEU A 670 -17.09 35.23 -42.35
C LEU A 670 -16.71 34.55 -41.02
N TRP A 671 -17.57 34.63 -40.00
CA TRP A 671 -17.38 33.91 -38.74
C TRP A 671 -17.35 32.39 -38.94
N GLN A 672 -18.32 31.83 -39.68
CA GLN A 672 -18.34 30.40 -39.98
C GLN A 672 -17.11 29.95 -40.77
N MET A 673 -16.64 30.76 -41.73
CA MET A 673 -15.44 30.46 -42.51
C MET A 673 -14.19 30.42 -41.61
N GLN A 674 -14.02 31.39 -40.70
CA GLN A 674 -12.92 31.42 -39.74
C GLN A 674 -12.96 30.23 -38.77
N LEU A 675 -14.14 29.86 -38.28
CA LEU A 675 -14.30 28.68 -37.44
C LEU A 675 -13.95 27.38 -38.18
N ARG A 676 -14.31 27.24 -39.45
CA ARG A 676 -13.93 26.07 -40.27
C ARG A 676 -12.43 25.99 -40.48
N LEU A 677 -11.78 27.11 -40.79
CA LEU A 677 -10.31 27.17 -40.94
C LEU A 677 -9.59 26.84 -39.63
N ALA A 678 -10.18 27.17 -38.48
CA ALA A 678 -9.66 26.84 -37.16
C ALA A 678 -9.85 25.37 -36.77
N HIS A 679 -10.81 24.66 -37.38
CA HIS A 679 -11.12 23.27 -37.06
C HIS A 679 -10.32 22.22 -37.86
N GLY A 680 -9.65 22.62 -38.94
CA GLY A 680 -8.93 21.70 -39.84
C GLY A 680 -9.83 21.12 -40.91
#